data_AF-M6DCN6-F1
#
_entry.id   AF-M6DCN6-F1
#
_cell.length_a   1.000
_cell.length_b   1.000
_cell.length_c   1.000
_cell.angle_alpha   90.00
_cell.angle_beta   90.00
_cell.angle_gamma   90.00
#
_symmetry.space_group_name_H-M   'P 1'
#
loop_
_entity.id
_entity.type
_entity.pdbx_description
1 polymer ?
#
loop_
_entity_poly.entity_id
_entity_poly.type
_entity_poly.pdbx_seq_one_letter_code
_entity_poly.pdbx_strand_id
1 'polypeptide(L)'
;MGCQAGGEKSSADTFYDNIDYKGIRLFNLFDDYPSIKSGFQSLEPINFNLKLESSMTIPYREDIVGFLRVSGDLLLKPEAHVRQSLLRVHSLLDRIEKAPNNAFDILQPWLESLRTYRKPVLRNLAPLSQTALKYLYTNYSKETMETKFREVSAVLKDPEIRILFVELEDVLDKAINQNANAKQAISGLLQGMVDPSLISDRVMKEKMIQMISAIGKSFRQRAGFSDAKSSETVLKNLVVNLEHYYTASAPTGDNENLYSDPTFADYRDATYPAELGAILTESFRYLRPMLGKGGDYTANPDVLLSLEMAKNFAKFDFSSNVTGVDNSLRELIRMDASGLDRADPVNITSSPITALESLMFILTLSDTYGFRWENPADTSIMRLEPNGSGNGGPMTGGVLTVGDSIYSMRSAMTGSIGIKSFMNQSSVDGAVFKNGDASTPTALSIGINTPTLTLLEAPDPSIIPAATDPVYTKTIPFIMKLIRTVLISGGGPYYNKNRVDSNGNVLTLDGKLYRDSNGVDLIYKDSWNTSEYRIKVSNTANGSCTGGTICKWVGPGGRETDAVVANNSFTPVAAGANASGARGWSIPVWEIAKDNLSERAVDTDEEAIYKNFQWLLHEKRMVAVIPLRASLGAGVPYKMAAFVTLIANGLTGLMNARPVLQDGAMCADRINAIWRIKNTFIKPGCASSTQPNFRQPGIPILQENYSDIPGDSMFYLEAWDYGTSGTGSLTFNSLGDASVYSIFYPSPDDSYGVIPQVIAANFAVMERLSFLTPDKVLPSGPNVTYGKSVEEAWGQRNKLLPLILSLAWTLDDQASPSLNKNPFQILTGLSAALTRPLLARITDPEPNSGGRTIDVVKIVNSDSSVRSNSATESEYFFRYLDPISNKPVRSPLSILAENERRYQDGLLNLMSRTDLLSTFVQMLAEMGRPERASGAQLTFQAIADLMGEIKLSNESPTPIQFNLEAYLGEIRDMAAAFPDSRVANIYDPEWDRLGNWAVRIRDYFDPDSVYSLIPTLEFSMDMIIDNIPTNAQLTAIVDLLGGLTRGVSNTQDYLITNLLSVDTADLAEVSAPYGRSTVGVLMGIVKTGEFYSYLEADMRSSYSLKSIFKDAKKLLVSDMIQTQREDESSLIYTAGVLMGIFADLASTGKKQFPDGFVFYDRFNEDENSDTYWDRFVTVFTR
;
A
#
# COMPACT_ATOMS: atom_id res chain seq x y z
N MET A 1 57.96 25.55 32.28
CA MET A 1 58.07 26.86 32.97
C MET A 1 56.72 27.54 32.79
N GLY A 2 55.95 27.98 33.77
CA GLY A 2 56.04 28.08 35.23
C GLY A 2 54.74 28.72 35.73
N CYS A 3 54.46 28.57 37.03
CA CYS A 3 53.31 29.04 37.82
C CYS A 3 52.10 28.10 37.90
N GLN A 4 52.11 27.24 38.93
CA GLN A 4 50.90 26.85 39.65
C GLN A 4 50.36 28.05 40.42
N ALA A 5 49.03 28.18 40.47
CA ALA A 5 48.35 28.54 41.71
C ALA A 5 47.69 27.25 42.22
N GLY A 6 48.11 26.78 43.39
CA GLY A 6 47.39 25.75 44.10
C GLY A 6 46.01 26.28 44.48
N GLY A 7 44.98 25.81 43.79
CA GLY A 7 43.66 25.67 44.39
C GLY A 7 43.69 24.35 45.14
N GLU A 8 43.59 24.39 46.46
CA GLU A 8 43.42 23.21 47.29
C GLU A 8 42.32 22.35 46.66
N LYS A 9 42.66 21.09 46.32
CA LYS A 9 41.62 20.07 46.20
C LYS A 9 40.96 20.02 47.56
N SER A 10 39.74 20.53 47.65
CA SER A 10 38.89 20.38 48.83
C SER A 10 38.92 18.91 49.24
N SER A 11 39.57 18.62 50.37
CA SER A 11 39.55 17.27 50.93
C SER A 11 38.10 16.91 51.23
N ALA A 12 37.83 15.61 51.38
CA ALA A 12 36.52 15.07 51.76
C ALA A 12 35.94 15.64 53.07
N ASP A 13 36.70 16.50 53.76
CA ASP A 13 36.31 17.25 54.94
C ASP A 13 35.56 18.57 54.66
N THR A 14 35.41 19.02 53.41
CA THR A 14 34.78 20.34 53.14
C THR A 14 33.25 20.42 53.29
N PHE A 15 32.59 19.34 53.73
CA PHE A 15 31.34 19.42 54.50
C PHE A 15 31.65 19.55 56.00
N TYR A 16 32.42 20.59 56.38
CA TYR A 16 32.62 20.94 57.78
C TYR A 16 31.46 21.83 58.22
N ASP A 17 30.35 21.21 58.61
CA ASP A 17 29.51 21.79 59.66
C ASP A 17 30.23 21.44 60.98
N ASN A 18 30.66 22.46 61.72
CA ASN A 18 31.67 22.36 62.80
C ASN A 18 31.08 21.76 64.09
N ILE A 19 30.39 20.63 63.96
CA ILE A 19 29.55 20.00 64.98
C ILE A 19 29.87 18.49 65.01
N ASP A 20 30.28 18.00 66.18
CA ASP A 20 30.53 16.58 66.47
C ASP A 20 29.16 15.89 66.67
N TYR A 21 28.68 15.17 65.64
CA TYR A 21 27.33 14.60 65.59
C TYR A 21 27.39 13.11 65.23
N LYS A 22 26.65 12.26 65.96
CA LYS A 22 26.61 10.79 65.80
C LYS A 22 25.52 10.28 64.84
N GLY A 23 24.83 11.17 64.11
CA GLY A 23 23.73 10.82 63.20
C GLY A 23 24.09 10.67 61.71
N ILE A 24 23.09 10.33 60.90
CA ILE A 24 23.18 10.07 59.46
C ILE A 24 23.37 11.39 58.68
N ARG A 25 24.50 11.55 57.98
CA ARG A 25 24.77 12.69 57.06
C ARG A 25 24.53 12.27 55.61
N LEU A 26 24.13 13.19 54.72
CA LEU A 26 23.91 12.89 53.28
C LEU A 26 25.12 12.19 52.62
N PHE A 27 26.35 12.50 53.06
CA PHE A 27 27.60 11.92 52.53
C PHE A 27 28.14 10.72 53.32
N ASN A 28 27.55 10.42 54.49
CA ASN A 28 27.81 9.18 55.26
C ASN A 28 26.73 8.11 55.00
N LEU A 29 25.54 8.52 54.54
CA LEU A 29 24.44 7.65 54.13
C LEU A 29 24.87 6.65 53.05
N PHE A 30 25.78 7.08 52.17
CA PHE A 30 26.30 6.28 51.08
C PHE A 30 27.64 5.58 51.39
N ASP A 31 28.09 5.54 52.65
CA ASP A 31 29.37 4.93 53.04
C ASP A 31 29.46 3.44 52.66
N ASP A 32 28.38 2.70 52.86
CA ASP A 32 28.25 1.29 52.47
C ASP A 32 28.02 1.10 50.96
N TYR A 33 27.93 2.20 50.19
CA TYR A 33 27.60 2.26 48.76
C TYR A 33 28.63 3.11 48.00
N PRO A 34 29.90 2.68 47.92
CA PRO A 34 31.02 3.51 47.46
C PRO A 34 30.86 4.02 46.02
N SER A 35 30.20 3.25 45.13
CA SER A 35 29.99 3.70 43.75
C SER A 35 28.97 4.84 43.65
N ILE A 36 27.91 4.82 44.45
CA ILE A 36 26.92 5.91 44.55
C ILE A 36 27.57 7.13 45.20
N LYS A 37 28.29 6.92 46.31
CA LYS A 37 29.00 7.98 47.04
C LYS A 37 29.97 8.77 46.15
N SER A 38 30.72 8.08 45.29
CA SER A 38 31.68 8.72 44.39
C SER A 38 31.05 9.71 43.40
N GLY A 39 29.80 9.47 42.97
CA GLY A 39 29.06 10.41 42.13
C GLY A 39 28.76 11.70 42.87
N PHE A 40 28.27 11.62 44.10
CA PHE A 40 28.01 12.81 44.92
C PHE A 40 29.30 13.54 45.33
N GLN A 41 30.41 12.82 45.53
CA GLN A 41 31.71 13.42 45.83
C GLN A 41 32.31 14.22 44.67
N SER A 42 31.86 13.97 43.43
CA SER A 42 32.33 14.72 42.26
C SER A 42 31.67 16.10 42.11
N LEU A 43 30.59 16.36 42.87
CA LEU A 43 29.85 17.61 42.83
C LEU A 43 30.51 18.65 43.75
N GLU A 44 30.52 19.89 43.31
CA GLU A 44 30.95 21.05 44.09
C GLU A 44 29.80 21.55 44.97
N PRO A 45 29.94 21.54 46.31
CA PRO A 45 28.83 21.83 47.24
C PRO A 45 28.18 23.20 47.03
N ILE A 46 28.98 24.25 46.80
CA ILE A 46 28.46 25.61 46.58
C ILE A 46 27.61 25.68 45.30
N ASN A 47 28.10 25.08 44.21
CA ASN A 47 27.39 25.08 42.94
C ASN A 47 26.13 24.20 42.98
N PHE A 48 26.19 23.07 43.69
CA PHE A 48 25.01 22.24 43.97
C PHE A 48 23.91 23.06 44.65
N ASN A 49 24.24 23.77 45.73
CA ASN A 49 23.30 24.58 46.51
C ASN A 49 22.71 25.72 45.70
N LEU A 50 23.56 26.49 45.01
CA LEU A 50 23.15 27.63 44.18
C LEU A 50 22.24 27.20 43.03
N LYS A 51 22.55 26.08 42.36
CA LYS A 51 21.75 25.59 41.24
C LYS A 51 20.42 25.00 41.69
N LEU A 52 20.39 24.33 42.84
CA LEU A 52 19.15 23.85 43.46
C LEU A 52 18.25 25.02 43.85
N GLU A 53 18.79 26.05 44.51
CA GLU A 53 18.05 27.26 44.88
C GLU A 53 17.55 28.03 43.65
N SER A 54 18.39 28.22 42.63
CA SER A 54 17.99 28.83 41.36
C SER A 54 16.85 28.07 40.68
N SER A 55 16.85 26.73 40.79
CA SER A 55 15.76 25.90 40.24
C SER A 55 14.46 26.05 41.03
N MET A 56 14.57 26.08 42.36
CA MET A 56 13.43 26.14 43.28
C MET A 56 12.78 27.52 43.31
N THR A 57 13.48 28.59 42.90
CA THR A 57 12.96 29.97 42.87
C THR A 57 12.24 30.34 41.56
N ILE A 58 12.24 29.45 40.57
CA ILE A 58 11.50 29.62 39.30
C ILE A 58 9.98 29.53 39.49
N PRO A 59 9.42 28.50 40.16
CA PRO A 59 7.99 28.45 40.46
C PRO A 59 7.61 29.42 41.58
N TYR A 60 6.31 29.73 41.71
CA TYR A 60 5.80 30.55 42.82
C TYR A 60 6.05 29.86 44.17
N ARG A 61 6.22 30.67 45.23
CA ARG A 61 6.45 30.21 46.60
C ARG A 61 5.43 29.17 47.08
N GLU A 62 4.16 29.39 46.78
CA GLU A 62 3.07 28.47 47.14
C GLU A 62 3.23 27.09 46.50
N ASP A 63 3.82 27.02 45.31
CA ASP A 63 4.09 25.77 44.58
C ASP A 63 5.33 25.05 45.14
N ILE A 64 6.30 25.78 45.67
CA ILE A 64 7.41 25.16 46.41
C ILE A 64 6.87 24.48 47.67
N VAL A 65 6.03 25.18 48.43
CA VAL A 65 5.37 24.64 49.64
C VAL A 65 4.53 23.42 49.28
N GLY A 66 3.74 23.50 48.20
CA GLY A 66 2.94 22.37 47.72
C GLY A 66 3.78 21.16 47.34
N PHE A 67 4.90 21.36 46.64
CA PHE A 67 5.83 20.29 46.28
C PHE A 67 6.50 19.64 47.50
N LEU A 68 6.85 20.42 48.52
CA LEU A 68 7.42 19.88 49.76
C LEU A 68 6.37 19.05 50.53
N ARG A 69 5.12 19.52 50.58
CA ARG A 69 4.01 18.76 51.19
C ARG A 69 3.73 17.46 50.46
N VAL A 70 3.70 17.48 49.13
CA VAL A 70 3.44 16.27 48.35
C VAL A 70 4.59 15.28 48.44
N SER A 71 5.84 15.75 48.45
CA SER A 71 7.01 14.90 48.67
C SER A 71 6.97 14.24 50.05
N GLY A 72 6.56 14.99 51.09
CA GLY A 72 6.31 14.44 52.42
C GLY A 72 5.19 13.40 52.41
N ASP A 73 4.05 13.72 51.79
CA ASP A 73 2.90 12.82 51.68
C ASP A 73 3.24 11.53 50.95
N LEU A 74 3.97 11.58 49.83
CA LEU A 74 4.38 10.38 49.08
C LEU A 74 5.28 9.46 49.92
N LEU A 75 6.15 10.03 50.76
CA LEU A 75 7.06 9.25 51.60
C LEU A 75 6.39 8.72 52.88
N LEU A 76 5.45 9.47 53.46
CA LEU A 76 4.79 9.13 54.72
C LEU A 76 3.55 8.26 54.55
N LYS A 77 2.77 8.47 53.49
CA LYS A 77 1.48 7.80 53.27
C LYS A 77 1.69 6.39 52.72
N PRO A 78 1.18 5.34 53.41
CA PRO A 78 1.24 3.97 52.89
C PRO A 78 0.57 3.82 51.52
N GLU A 79 -0.46 4.63 51.24
CA GLU A 79 -1.23 4.63 49.99
C GLU A 79 -0.40 5.01 48.76
N ALA A 80 0.76 5.66 48.94
CA ALA A 80 1.65 6.01 47.82
C ALA A 80 2.48 4.81 47.31
N HIS A 81 2.48 3.69 48.03
CA HIS A 81 3.20 2.46 47.68
C HIS A 81 4.70 2.64 47.32
N VAL A 82 5.37 3.68 47.85
CA VAL A 82 6.77 3.98 47.51
C VAL A 82 7.70 2.82 47.85
N ARG A 83 7.52 2.17 49.01
CA ARG A 83 8.34 1.01 49.41
C ARG A 83 8.16 -0.16 48.46
N GLN A 84 6.92 -0.52 48.11
CA GLN A 84 6.64 -1.58 47.12
C GLN A 84 7.20 -1.25 45.74
N SER A 85 7.08 0.01 45.31
CA SER A 85 7.63 0.51 44.04
C SER A 85 9.15 0.33 44.01
N LEU A 86 9.86 0.72 45.09
CA LEU A 86 11.32 0.56 45.19
C LEU A 86 11.75 -0.92 45.21
N LEU A 87 10.96 -1.81 45.81
CA LEU A 87 11.20 -3.27 45.73
C LEU A 87 11.01 -3.80 44.31
N ARG A 88 9.99 -3.34 43.58
CA ARG A 88 9.77 -3.71 42.18
C ARG A 88 10.85 -3.15 41.25
N VAL A 89 11.35 -1.93 41.52
CA VAL A 89 12.54 -1.38 40.84
C VAL A 89 13.77 -2.23 41.15
N HIS A 90 13.96 -2.68 42.40
CA HIS A 90 15.03 -3.64 42.72
C HIS A 90 14.89 -4.93 41.90
N SER A 91 13.67 -5.49 41.78
CA SER A 91 13.41 -6.66 40.94
C SER A 91 13.72 -6.42 39.46
N LEU A 92 13.41 -5.23 38.92
CA LEU A 92 13.80 -4.85 37.56
C LEU A 92 15.32 -4.79 37.40
N LEU A 93 16.03 -4.15 38.33
CA LEU A 93 17.50 -4.10 38.30
C LEU A 93 18.12 -5.49 38.46
N ASP A 94 17.51 -6.38 39.24
CA ASP A 94 17.93 -7.78 39.37
C ASP A 94 17.74 -8.56 38.06
N ARG A 95 16.63 -8.35 37.34
CA ARG A 95 16.40 -8.93 36.01
C ARG A 95 17.39 -8.43 34.97
N ILE A 96 17.70 -7.14 34.97
CA ILE A 96 18.69 -6.56 34.06
C ILE A 96 20.07 -7.17 34.33
N GLU A 97 20.52 -7.23 35.60
CA GLU A 97 21.83 -7.79 35.93
C GLU A 97 21.93 -9.30 35.63
N LYS A 98 20.85 -10.06 35.88
CA LYS A 98 20.78 -11.52 35.66
C LYS A 98 20.14 -11.90 34.33
N ALA A 99 20.13 -10.99 33.36
CA ALA A 99 19.55 -11.26 32.04
C ALA A 99 20.18 -12.52 31.41
N PRO A 100 19.42 -13.28 30.60
CA PRO A 100 19.92 -14.49 29.94
C PRO A 100 21.24 -14.29 29.19
N ASN A 101 22.01 -15.37 29.04
CA ASN A 101 23.26 -15.41 28.26
C ASN A 101 24.33 -14.38 28.68
N ASN A 102 24.32 -13.91 29.93
CA ASN A 102 25.20 -12.85 30.42
C ASN A 102 25.08 -11.54 29.60
N ALA A 103 23.87 -11.24 29.11
CA ALA A 103 23.61 -10.09 28.24
C ALA A 103 24.11 -8.75 28.83
N PHE A 104 23.90 -8.52 30.13
CA PHE A 104 24.36 -7.30 30.79
C PHE A 104 25.89 -7.13 30.74
N ASP A 105 26.64 -8.22 30.91
CA ASP A 105 28.10 -8.19 30.87
C ASP A 105 28.61 -7.92 29.44
N ILE A 106 27.92 -8.44 28.42
CA ILE A 106 28.22 -8.17 27.01
C ILE A 106 27.93 -6.70 26.65
N LEU A 107 26.87 -6.13 27.22
CA LEU A 107 26.45 -4.74 26.97
C LEU A 107 27.27 -3.70 27.72
N GLN A 108 27.95 -4.10 28.81
CA GLN A 108 28.67 -3.17 29.68
C GLN A 108 29.58 -2.18 28.93
N PRO A 109 30.43 -2.59 27.96
CA PRO A 109 31.28 -1.65 27.23
C PRO A 109 30.48 -0.59 26.45
N TRP A 110 29.34 -0.99 25.86
CA TRP A 110 28.48 -0.08 25.09
C TRP A 110 27.72 0.87 26.01
N LEU A 111 27.16 0.38 27.12
CA LEU A 111 26.46 1.22 28.10
C LEU A 111 27.40 2.25 28.74
N GLU A 112 28.68 1.93 28.95
CA GLU A 112 29.68 2.91 29.41
C GLU A 112 30.02 3.97 28.35
N SER A 113 30.00 3.59 27.06
CA SER A 113 30.13 4.55 25.95
C SER A 113 28.96 5.53 25.93
N LEU A 114 27.72 5.03 26.12
CA LEU A 114 26.53 5.87 26.23
C LEU A 114 26.58 6.78 27.46
N ARG A 115 27.03 6.27 28.59
CA ARG A 115 27.18 7.04 29.84
C ARG A 115 28.16 8.20 29.70
N THR A 116 29.22 8.04 28.90
CA THR A 116 30.24 9.07 28.67
C THR A 116 29.98 9.90 27.40
N TYR A 117 28.80 9.73 26.79
CA TYR A 117 28.41 10.45 25.59
C TYR A 117 28.35 11.96 25.82
N ARG A 118 28.81 12.73 24.83
CA ARG A 118 29.04 14.19 24.99
C ARG A 118 27.76 15.03 25.05
N LYS A 119 26.64 14.50 24.57
CA LYS A 119 25.35 15.21 24.57
C LYS A 119 24.53 14.81 25.80
N PRO A 120 23.69 15.71 26.34
CA PRO A 120 22.88 15.44 27.53
C PRO A 120 21.85 14.33 27.26
N VAL A 121 22.15 13.11 27.71
CA VAL A 121 21.33 11.92 27.45
C VAL A 121 20.02 11.98 28.21
N LEU A 122 20.07 12.23 29.53
CA LEU A 122 18.89 12.07 30.36
C LEU A 122 17.86 13.16 30.10
N ARG A 123 18.31 14.39 29.81
CA ARG A 123 17.41 15.51 29.50
C ARG A 123 16.70 15.32 28.15
N ASN A 124 17.36 14.73 27.16
CA ASN A 124 16.78 14.53 25.83
C ASN A 124 15.96 13.23 25.71
N LEU A 125 16.22 12.25 26.59
CA LEU A 125 15.42 11.03 26.71
C LEU A 125 14.19 11.16 27.63
N ALA A 126 14.07 12.28 28.35
CA ALA A 126 12.91 12.52 29.19
C ALA A 126 11.62 12.63 28.33
N PRO A 127 10.56 11.84 28.63
CA PRO A 127 9.34 11.84 27.84
C PRO A 127 8.53 13.15 27.98
N LEU A 128 8.80 13.92 29.04
CA LEU A 128 8.24 15.27 29.24
C LEU A 128 9.34 16.30 29.04
N SER A 129 9.24 17.06 27.95
CA SER A 129 10.17 18.14 27.65
C SER A 129 10.01 19.30 28.64
N GLN A 130 11.07 20.10 28.80
CA GLN A 130 11.00 21.35 29.57
C GLN A 130 9.87 22.27 29.05
N THR A 131 9.65 22.29 27.74
CA THR A 131 8.59 23.07 27.10
C THR A 131 7.21 22.55 27.50
N ALA A 132 7.02 21.23 27.58
CA ALA A 132 5.78 20.63 28.07
C ALA A 132 5.49 20.97 29.52
N LEU A 133 6.48 20.85 30.40
CA LEU A 133 6.33 21.23 31.81
C LEU A 133 6.00 22.71 31.96
N LYS A 134 6.63 23.58 31.17
CA LYS A 134 6.32 25.02 31.15
C LYS A 134 4.90 25.30 30.67
N TYR A 135 4.45 24.64 29.61
CA TYR A 135 3.10 24.79 29.07
C TYR A 135 2.05 24.36 30.10
N LEU A 136 2.22 23.18 30.70
CA LEU A 136 1.35 22.65 31.74
C LEU A 136 1.24 23.64 32.92
N TYR A 137 2.38 24.14 33.42
CA TYR A 137 2.42 25.08 34.54
C TYR A 137 1.80 26.44 34.21
N THR A 138 1.96 26.93 32.98
CA THR A 138 1.47 28.25 32.58
C THR A 138 -0.05 28.24 32.30
N ASN A 139 -0.57 27.16 31.71
CA ASN A 139 -1.93 27.13 31.17
C ASN A 139 -2.97 26.44 32.06
N TYR A 140 -2.58 25.50 32.94
CA TYR A 140 -3.53 24.77 33.78
C TYR A 140 -3.59 25.35 35.19
N SER A 141 -4.79 25.70 35.66
CA SER A 141 -5.00 26.13 37.05
C SER A 141 -4.68 24.99 38.04
N LYS A 142 -4.62 25.31 39.33
CA LYS A 142 -4.41 24.31 40.39
C LYS A 142 -5.49 23.22 40.36
N GLU A 143 -6.75 23.62 40.23
CA GLU A 143 -7.91 22.72 40.15
C GLU A 143 -7.82 21.83 38.91
N THR A 144 -7.54 22.41 37.73
CA THR A 144 -7.41 21.63 36.50
C THR A 144 -6.27 20.62 36.59
N MET A 145 -5.13 20.98 37.19
CA MET A 145 -4.01 20.07 37.34
C MET A 145 -4.31 18.92 38.30
N GLU A 146 -5.02 19.20 39.41
CA GLU A 146 -5.49 18.16 40.32
C GLU A 146 -6.40 17.16 39.59
N THR A 147 -7.38 17.65 38.83
CA THR A 147 -8.26 16.79 38.02
C THR A 147 -7.46 15.94 37.03
N LYS A 148 -6.48 16.52 36.34
CA LYS A 148 -5.64 15.79 35.37
C LYS A 148 -4.82 14.67 36.02
N PHE A 149 -4.27 14.88 37.21
CA PHE A 149 -3.55 13.82 37.93
C PHE A 149 -4.48 12.68 38.39
N ARG A 150 -5.70 13.00 38.85
CA ARG A 150 -6.72 11.99 39.19
C ARG A 150 -7.20 11.24 37.95
N GLU A 151 -7.39 11.92 36.82
CA GLU A 151 -7.70 11.29 35.54
C GLU A 151 -6.59 10.30 35.11
N VAL A 152 -5.32 10.68 35.24
CA VAL A 152 -4.18 9.77 34.95
C VAL A 152 -4.21 8.55 35.86
N SER A 153 -4.44 8.73 37.16
CA SER A 153 -4.57 7.60 38.11
C SER A 153 -5.72 6.68 37.71
N ALA A 154 -6.90 7.24 37.40
CA ALA A 154 -8.08 6.49 37.02
C ALA A 154 -7.88 5.70 35.72
N VAL A 155 -7.22 6.30 34.71
CA VAL A 155 -6.91 5.62 33.44
C VAL A 155 -5.93 4.46 33.66
N LEU A 156 -4.88 4.65 34.46
CA LEU A 156 -3.90 3.58 34.73
C LEU A 156 -4.52 2.41 35.52
N LYS A 157 -5.52 2.69 36.36
CA LYS A 157 -6.29 1.68 37.12
C LYS A 157 -7.42 1.03 36.33
N ASP A 158 -7.75 1.53 35.14
CA ASP A 158 -8.84 0.99 34.33
C ASP A 158 -8.55 -0.50 34.00
N PRO A 159 -9.49 -1.42 34.28
CA PRO A 159 -9.33 -2.83 33.94
C PRO A 159 -8.96 -3.08 32.47
N GLU A 160 -9.50 -2.29 31.53
CA GLU A 160 -9.20 -2.42 30.10
C GLU A 160 -7.74 -2.07 29.79
N ILE A 161 -7.23 -1.00 30.41
CA ILE A 161 -5.82 -0.58 30.26
C ILE A 161 -4.87 -1.59 30.87
N ARG A 162 -5.25 -2.19 32.00
CA ARG A 162 -4.47 -3.26 32.62
C ARG A 162 -4.42 -4.51 31.73
N ILE A 163 -5.54 -4.91 31.12
CA ILE A 163 -5.59 -6.02 30.15
C ILE A 163 -4.66 -5.72 28.97
N LEU A 164 -4.72 -4.52 28.40
CA LEU A 164 -3.83 -4.11 27.31
C LEU A 164 -2.34 -4.21 27.70
N PHE A 165 -1.96 -3.77 28.89
CA PHE A 165 -0.57 -3.90 29.35
C PHE A 165 -0.14 -5.37 29.54
N VAL A 166 -1.03 -6.22 30.05
CA VAL A 166 -0.80 -7.67 30.13
C VAL A 166 -0.58 -8.27 28.74
N GLU A 167 -1.45 -7.95 27.78
CA GLU A 167 -1.35 -8.45 26.40
C GLU A 167 -0.08 -7.99 25.70
N LEU A 168 0.33 -6.73 25.89
CA LEU A 168 1.59 -6.21 25.36
C LEU A 168 2.80 -6.95 25.94
N GLU A 169 2.77 -7.25 27.24
CA GLU A 169 3.82 -8.02 27.90
C GLU A 169 3.84 -9.49 27.41
N ASP A 170 2.66 -10.08 27.17
CA ASP A 170 2.52 -11.43 26.58
C ASP A 170 3.07 -11.50 25.15
N VAL A 171 2.76 -10.51 24.31
CA VAL A 171 3.29 -10.42 22.94
C VAL A 171 4.81 -10.27 22.97
N LEU A 172 5.35 -9.43 23.86
CA LEU A 172 6.79 -9.24 24.02
C LEU A 172 7.47 -10.53 24.50
N ASP A 173 6.91 -11.19 25.52
CA ASP A 173 7.44 -12.47 26.03
C ASP A 173 7.42 -13.54 24.94
N LYS A 174 6.33 -13.62 24.19
CA LYS A 174 6.19 -14.57 23.09
C LYS A 174 7.19 -14.31 21.98
N ALA A 175 7.36 -13.06 21.57
CA ALA A 175 8.27 -12.66 20.50
C ALA A 175 9.75 -12.89 20.86
N ILE A 176 10.15 -12.60 22.10
CA ILE A 176 11.57 -12.60 22.50
C ILE A 176 11.99 -13.89 23.23
N ASN A 177 11.11 -14.49 24.04
CA ASN A 177 11.46 -15.62 24.89
C ASN A 177 10.90 -16.97 24.42
N GLN A 178 9.72 -17.00 23.79
CA GLN A 178 9.07 -18.25 23.38
C GLN A 178 9.39 -18.64 21.93
N ASN A 179 9.40 -17.67 21.01
CA ASN A 179 9.60 -17.90 19.59
C ASN A 179 11.03 -17.54 19.16
N ALA A 180 11.86 -18.57 18.91
CA ALA A 180 13.25 -18.38 18.50
C ALA A 180 13.40 -17.68 17.14
N ASN A 181 12.48 -17.92 16.20
CA ASN A 181 12.51 -17.30 14.87
C ASN A 181 12.13 -15.81 14.96
N ALA A 182 11.10 -15.46 15.75
CA ALA A 182 10.72 -14.07 15.99
C ALA A 182 11.86 -13.31 16.69
N LYS A 183 12.52 -13.93 17.67
CA LYS A 183 13.71 -13.37 18.33
C LYS A 183 14.85 -13.11 17.34
N GLN A 184 15.15 -14.08 16.46
CA GLN A 184 16.18 -13.94 15.44
C GLN A 184 15.81 -12.84 14.44
N ALA A 185 14.54 -12.72 14.06
CA ALA A 185 14.03 -11.67 13.18
C ALA A 185 14.18 -10.28 13.83
N ILE A 186 13.82 -10.10 15.10
CA ILE A 186 14.03 -8.84 15.84
C ILE A 186 15.52 -8.48 15.90
N SER A 187 16.40 -9.45 16.18
CA SER A 187 17.85 -9.23 16.17
C SER A 187 18.36 -8.84 14.78
N GLY A 188 17.88 -9.50 13.72
CA GLY A 188 18.19 -9.18 12.32
C GLY A 188 17.72 -7.78 11.91
N LEU A 189 16.55 -7.35 12.40
CA LEU A 189 16.02 -6.01 12.15
C LEU A 189 16.93 -4.95 12.78
N LEU A 190 17.34 -5.15 14.03
CA LEU A 190 18.28 -4.26 14.70
C LEU A 190 19.65 -4.23 13.99
N GLN A 191 20.14 -5.39 13.53
CA GLN A 191 21.38 -5.49 12.75
C GLN A 191 21.30 -4.72 11.43
N GLY A 192 20.19 -4.86 10.69
CA GLY A 192 19.95 -4.08 9.47
C GLY A 192 19.87 -2.58 9.75
N MET A 193 19.14 -2.18 10.80
CA MET A 193 18.97 -0.78 11.17
C MET A 193 20.26 -0.07 11.58
N VAL A 194 21.29 -0.79 12.05
CA VAL A 194 22.60 -0.21 12.39
C VAL A 194 23.70 -0.58 11.40
N ASP A 195 23.35 -1.22 10.28
CA ASP A 195 24.31 -1.59 9.25
C ASP A 195 24.95 -0.31 8.66
N PRO A 196 26.29 -0.25 8.52
CA PRO A 196 27.00 0.94 8.05
C PRO A 196 26.47 1.50 6.73
N SER A 197 25.91 0.65 5.87
CA SER A 197 25.35 1.07 4.58
C SER A 197 24.05 1.90 4.73
N LEU A 198 23.27 1.72 5.80
CA LEU A 198 22.00 2.43 6.03
C LEU A 198 22.13 3.63 6.97
N ILE A 199 23.09 3.64 7.89
CA ILE A 199 23.19 4.68 8.93
C ILE A 199 24.24 5.76 8.68
N SER A 200 25.21 5.52 7.80
CA SER A 200 26.37 6.40 7.62
C SER A 200 26.03 7.82 7.18
N ASP A 201 24.99 7.99 6.35
CA ASP A 201 24.55 9.28 5.82
C ASP A 201 23.35 9.88 6.57
N ARG A 202 22.84 9.20 7.61
CA ARG A 202 21.63 9.55 8.38
C ARG A 202 20.33 9.70 7.56
N VAL A 203 20.34 9.40 6.26
CA VAL A 203 19.16 9.58 5.39
C VAL A 203 18.00 8.71 5.86
N MET A 204 18.27 7.44 6.18
CA MET A 204 17.24 6.52 6.69
C MET A 204 16.66 6.98 8.02
N LYS A 205 17.50 7.50 8.92
CA LYS A 205 17.05 8.10 10.18
C LYS A 205 16.04 9.22 9.91
N GLU A 206 16.42 10.17 9.05
CA GLU A 206 15.57 11.32 8.71
C GLU A 206 14.25 10.88 8.07
N LYS A 207 14.27 9.89 7.17
CA LYS A 207 13.05 9.35 6.56
C LYS A 207 12.16 8.64 7.58
N MET A 208 12.71 7.86 8.50
CA MET A 208 11.93 7.24 9.59
C MET A 208 11.26 8.29 10.48
N ILE A 209 12.01 9.32 10.90
CA ILE A 209 11.46 10.43 11.69
C ILE A 209 10.39 11.21 10.91
N GLN A 210 10.61 11.47 9.61
CA GLN A 210 9.64 12.12 8.74
C GLN A 210 8.36 11.31 8.59
N MET A 211 8.42 9.98 8.47
CA MET A 211 7.23 9.11 8.42
C MET A 211 6.43 9.17 9.72
N ILE A 212 7.07 9.00 10.88
CA ILE A 212 6.40 9.08 12.19
C ILE A 212 5.79 10.48 12.36
N SER A 213 6.54 11.52 12.00
CA SER A 213 6.07 12.90 12.03
C SER A 213 4.88 13.15 11.11
N ALA A 214 4.87 12.55 9.92
CA ALA A 214 3.78 12.68 8.96
C ALA A 214 2.48 12.04 9.49
N ILE A 215 2.58 10.92 10.22
CA ILE A 215 1.43 10.33 10.93
C ILE A 215 0.88 11.36 11.93
N GLY A 216 1.72 11.93 12.81
CA GLY A 216 1.26 12.96 13.76
C GLY A 216 0.62 14.17 13.08
N LYS A 217 1.26 14.68 12.02
CA LYS A 217 0.73 15.79 11.20
C LYS A 217 -0.62 15.44 10.57
N SER A 218 -0.85 14.20 10.16
CA SER A 218 -2.14 13.79 9.55
C SER A 218 -3.31 13.95 10.52
N PHE A 219 -3.08 13.66 11.81
CA PHE A 219 -4.09 13.84 12.86
C PHE A 219 -4.23 15.29 13.34
N ARG A 220 -3.36 16.20 12.89
CA ARG A 220 -3.56 17.65 13.02
C ARG A 220 -4.41 18.23 11.89
N GLN A 221 -4.39 17.60 10.72
CA GLN A 221 -5.18 18.05 9.59
C GLN A 221 -6.68 17.91 9.87
N ARG A 222 -7.46 18.63 9.07
CA ARG A 222 -8.91 18.50 9.01
C ARG A 222 -9.32 17.90 7.66
N ALA A 223 -10.45 17.20 7.64
CA ALA A 223 -10.95 16.48 6.47
C ALA A 223 -12.19 17.16 5.86
N GLY A 224 -12.49 16.82 4.60
CA GLY A 224 -13.62 17.36 3.82
C GLY A 224 -13.33 18.64 3.04
N PHE A 225 -14.28 19.08 2.21
CA PHE A 225 -14.12 20.18 1.23
C PHE A 225 -13.77 21.55 1.80
N SER A 226 -14.19 21.81 3.03
CA SER A 226 -13.94 23.08 3.73
C SER A 226 -13.14 22.88 5.00
N ASP A 227 -12.43 21.75 5.13
CA ASP A 227 -11.70 21.38 6.34
C ASP A 227 -12.63 21.39 7.58
N ALA A 228 -13.84 20.85 7.39
CA ALA A 228 -14.92 20.96 8.35
C ALA A 228 -14.77 19.96 9.51
N LYS A 229 -14.21 18.76 9.26
CA LYS A 229 -14.13 17.69 10.27
C LYS A 229 -12.74 17.58 10.89
N SER A 230 -12.68 17.55 12.22
CA SER A 230 -11.45 17.22 12.96
C SER A 230 -11.11 15.72 12.82
N SER A 231 -9.84 15.37 12.99
CA SER A 231 -9.38 13.98 13.01
C SER A 231 -10.13 13.10 14.02
N GLU A 232 -10.51 13.66 15.17
CA GLU A 232 -11.37 13.02 16.17
C GLU A 232 -12.72 12.61 15.58
N THR A 233 -13.38 13.54 14.87
CA THR A 233 -14.69 13.29 14.24
C THR A 233 -14.56 12.23 13.15
N VAL A 234 -13.45 12.24 12.41
CA VAL A 234 -13.16 11.24 11.36
C VAL A 234 -13.01 9.83 11.95
N LEU A 235 -12.28 9.66 13.06
CA LEU A 235 -12.16 8.35 13.71
C LEU A 235 -13.49 7.84 14.26
N LYS A 236 -14.29 8.71 14.90
CA LYS A 236 -15.62 8.34 15.41
C LYS A 236 -16.52 7.86 14.27
N ASN A 237 -16.56 8.60 13.17
CA ASN A 237 -17.31 8.23 11.96
C ASN A 237 -16.82 6.92 11.32
N LEU A 238 -15.51 6.66 11.34
CA LEU A 238 -14.95 5.41 10.84
C LEU A 238 -15.51 4.21 11.62
N VAL A 239 -15.48 4.26 12.95
CA VAL A 239 -16.00 3.17 13.80
C VAL A 239 -17.49 2.95 13.55
N VAL A 240 -18.29 4.02 13.51
CA VAL A 240 -19.73 3.94 13.21
C VAL A 240 -19.99 3.29 11.84
N ASN A 241 -19.25 3.69 10.81
CA ASN A 241 -19.42 3.09 9.48
C ASN A 241 -18.97 1.62 9.42
N LEU A 242 -17.90 1.24 10.14
CA LEU A 242 -17.47 -0.15 10.21
C LEU A 242 -18.53 -1.03 10.89
N GLU A 243 -19.17 -0.53 11.94
CA GLU A 243 -20.29 -1.23 12.58
C GLU A 243 -21.47 -1.36 11.62
N HIS A 244 -21.90 -0.24 11.04
CA HIS A 244 -23.11 -0.17 10.24
C HIS A 244 -23.07 -1.02 8.96
N TYR A 245 -21.88 -1.22 8.36
CA TYR A 245 -21.71 -1.91 7.09
C TYR A 245 -21.02 -3.28 7.19
N TYR A 246 -20.23 -3.55 8.23
CA TYR A 246 -19.31 -4.71 8.24
C TYR A 246 -19.34 -5.56 9.50
N THR A 247 -20.20 -5.27 10.48
CA THR A 247 -20.37 -6.12 11.66
C THR A 247 -21.84 -6.47 11.88
N ALA A 248 -22.09 -7.63 12.49
CA ALA A 248 -23.43 -8.02 12.91
C ALA A 248 -23.70 -7.52 14.32
N SER A 249 -24.52 -6.48 14.48
CA SER A 249 -25.05 -6.03 15.78
C SER A 249 -26.51 -6.46 15.99
N ALA A 250 -26.96 -6.48 17.24
CA ALA A 250 -28.35 -6.77 17.56
C ALA A 250 -29.19 -5.52 17.26
N PRO A 251 -30.36 -5.63 16.60
CA PRO A 251 -31.13 -4.44 16.26
C PRO A 251 -31.61 -3.71 17.53
N THR A 252 -31.06 -2.52 17.80
CA THR A 252 -31.53 -1.63 18.87
C THR A 252 -32.18 -0.36 18.28
N GLY A 253 -33.52 -0.29 18.32
CA GLY A 253 -34.28 0.90 17.87
C GLY A 253 -34.55 1.01 16.36
N ASP A 254 -34.85 2.23 15.89
CA ASP A 254 -35.27 2.56 14.51
C ASP A 254 -34.10 2.64 13.49
N ASN A 255 -32.84 2.45 13.93
CA ASN A 255 -31.66 2.46 13.07
C ASN A 255 -31.20 1.01 12.78
N GLU A 256 -31.77 0.38 11.75
CA GLU A 256 -31.34 -0.96 11.32
C GLU A 256 -29.89 -0.93 10.81
N ASN A 257 -29.03 -1.78 11.39
CA ASN A 257 -27.71 -2.11 10.85
C ASN A 257 -27.88 -2.71 9.44
N LEU A 258 -27.20 -2.12 8.44
CA LEU A 258 -27.31 -2.54 7.03
C LEU A 258 -26.68 -3.91 6.76
N TYR A 259 -25.66 -4.30 7.51
CA TYR A 259 -25.06 -5.63 7.41
C TYR A 259 -26.07 -6.73 7.77
N SER A 260 -26.86 -6.50 8.82
CA SER A 260 -27.82 -7.48 9.36
C SER A 260 -29.21 -7.43 8.70
N ASP A 261 -29.51 -6.38 7.93
CA ASP A 261 -30.83 -6.14 7.33
C ASP A 261 -31.24 -7.27 6.36
N PRO A 262 -32.33 -8.01 6.64
CA PRO A 262 -32.81 -9.10 5.78
C PRO A 262 -33.17 -8.65 4.36
N THR A 263 -33.58 -7.40 4.16
CA THR A 263 -33.94 -6.82 2.86
C THR A 263 -32.72 -6.37 2.05
N PHE A 264 -31.54 -6.32 2.67
CA PHE A 264 -30.28 -5.94 2.04
C PHE A 264 -29.28 -7.10 2.13
N ALA A 265 -29.25 -7.95 1.10
CA ALA A 265 -28.44 -9.16 1.09
C ALA A 265 -27.00 -8.95 0.59
N ASP A 266 -26.66 -7.77 0.07
CA ASP A 266 -25.38 -7.52 -0.60
C ASP A 266 -24.16 -7.85 0.28
N TYR A 267 -24.23 -7.59 1.59
CA TYR A 267 -23.14 -7.80 2.54
C TYR A 267 -23.01 -9.22 3.11
N ARG A 268 -23.96 -10.12 2.80
CA ARG A 268 -24.07 -11.45 3.41
C ARG A 268 -23.87 -12.60 2.42
N ASP A 269 -23.08 -12.39 1.36
CA ASP A 269 -22.70 -13.45 0.43
C ASP A 269 -21.91 -14.56 1.16
N ALA A 270 -22.33 -15.81 0.99
CA ALA A 270 -21.74 -16.96 1.68
C ALA A 270 -20.35 -17.35 1.15
N THR A 271 -20.03 -16.99 -0.10
CA THR A 271 -18.73 -17.26 -0.74
C THR A 271 -17.74 -16.13 -0.50
N TYR A 272 -18.21 -14.88 -0.55
CA TYR A 272 -17.41 -13.67 -0.37
C TYR A 272 -17.93 -12.84 0.80
N PRO A 273 -17.73 -13.31 2.06
CA PRO A 273 -18.25 -12.62 3.23
C PRO A 273 -17.65 -11.23 3.36
N ALA A 274 -18.50 -10.22 3.53
CA ALA A 274 -18.08 -8.84 3.73
C ALA A 274 -17.77 -8.52 5.21
N GLU A 275 -17.88 -9.49 6.12
CA GLU A 275 -17.62 -9.27 7.55
C GLU A 275 -16.20 -8.75 7.81
N LEU A 276 -16.06 -7.82 8.77
CA LEU A 276 -14.82 -7.09 9.02
C LEU A 276 -13.61 -8.01 9.28
N GLY A 277 -13.77 -9.03 10.12
CA GLY A 277 -12.73 -10.00 10.43
C GLY A 277 -12.33 -10.81 9.19
N ALA A 278 -13.29 -11.21 8.35
CA ALA A 278 -13.03 -11.90 7.09
C ALA A 278 -12.25 -11.01 6.10
N ILE A 279 -12.65 -9.74 5.93
CA ILE A 279 -11.96 -8.78 5.05
C ILE A 279 -10.52 -8.56 5.51
N LEU A 280 -10.29 -8.35 6.82
CA LEU A 280 -8.95 -8.12 7.36
C LEU A 280 -8.07 -9.37 7.26
N THR A 281 -8.63 -10.56 7.53
CA THR A 281 -7.93 -11.84 7.42
C THR A 281 -7.50 -12.13 5.99
N GLU A 282 -8.38 -11.92 5.01
CA GLU A 282 -8.03 -12.10 3.61
C GLU A 282 -7.06 -11.05 3.09
N SER A 283 -7.24 -9.78 3.49
CA SER A 283 -6.29 -8.72 3.15
C SER A 283 -4.89 -9.06 3.65
N PHE A 284 -4.77 -9.55 4.89
CA PHE A 284 -3.50 -10.03 5.44
C PHE A 284 -2.92 -11.20 4.65
N ARG A 285 -3.74 -12.18 4.27
CA ARG A 285 -3.32 -13.36 3.49
C ARG A 285 -2.61 -12.96 2.19
N TYR A 286 -3.08 -11.91 1.51
CA TYR A 286 -2.48 -11.43 0.26
C TYR A 286 -1.39 -10.37 0.48
N LEU A 287 -1.46 -9.55 1.54
CA LEU A 287 -0.39 -8.59 1.87
C LEU A 287 0.88 -9.27 2.40
N ARG A 288 0.74 -10.38 3.14
CA ARG A 288 1.89 -11.07 3.77
C ARG A 288 2.96 -11.48 2.75
N PRO A 289 2.65 -12.12 1.60
CA PRO A 289 3.66 -12.42 0.57
C PRO A 289 4.31 -11.19 -0.07
N MET A 290 3.66 -10.02 -0.10
CA MET A 290 4.28 -8.79 -0.63
C MET A 290 5.35 -8.23 0.32
N LEU A 291 5.09 -8.31 1.63
CA LEU A 291 5.98 -7.81 2.67
C LEU A 291 7.01 -8.85 3.13
N GLY A 292 6.76 -10.13 2.84
CA GLY A 292 7.62 -11.26 3.20
C GLY A 292 8.12 -12.04 1.99
N LYS A 293 8.22 -13.37 2.17
CA LYS A 293 8.61 -14.30 1.10
C LYS A 293 7.43 -14.57 0.17
N GLY A 294 7.69 -14.55 -1.14
CA GLY A 294 6.66 -14.75 -2.18
C GLY A 294 5.94 -16.11 -2.13
N GLY A 295 6.60 -17.15 -1.59
CA GLY A 295 5.99 -18.43 -1.30
C GLY A 295 5.43 -19.14 -2.53
N ASP A 296 4.19 -19.63 -2.44
CA ASP A 296 3.57 -20.42 -3.51
C ASP A 296 3.22 -19.62 -4.77
N TYR A 297 3.21 -18.29 -4.69
CA TYR A 297 2.81 -17.42 -5.80
C TYR A 297 3.96 -17.14 -6.77
N THR A 298 5.22 -17.20 -6.32
CA THR A 298 6.40 -16.76 -7.07
C THR A 298 7.20 -17.94 -7.64
N ALA A 299 7.96 -17.68 -8.70
CA ALA A 299 8.89 -18.65 -9.29
C ALA A 299 10.00 -19.06 -8.32
N ASN A 300 10.58 -18.08 -7.62
CA ASN A 300 11.45 -18.32 -6.47
C ASN A 300 10.63 -18.14 -5.17
N PRO A 301 10.37 -19.20 -4.39
CA PRO A 301 9.57 -19.11 -3.17
C PRO A 301 10.18 -18.22 -2.08
N ASP A 302 11.51 -18.11 -2.03
CA ASP A 302 12.24 -17.34 -1.02
C ASP A 302 12.49 -15.88 -1.42
N VAL A 303 11.95 -15.43 -2.57
CA VAL A 303 12.14 -14.05 -3.02
C VAL A 303 11.45 -13.06 -2.07
N LEU A 304 12.16 -11.99 -1.72
CA LEU A 304 11.64 -10.85 -0.99
C LEU A 304 11.09 -9.83 -2.00
N LEU A 305 9.77 -9.88 -2.26
CA LEU A 305 9.13 -9.06 -3.28
C LEU A 305 9.31 -7.56 -3.03
N SER A 306 9.20 -7.13 -1.77
CA SER A 306 9.41 -5.74 -1.34
C SER A 306 10.83 -5.23 -1.62
N LEU A 307 11.86 -6.06 -1.42
CA LEU A 307 13.24 -5.73 -1.73
C LEU A 307 13.48 -5.62 -3.25
N GLU A 308 12.96 -6.56 -4.04
CA GLU A 308 13.11 -6.51 -5.50
C GLU A 308 12.33 -5.33 -6.11
N MET A 309 11.17 -4.99 -5.55
CA MET A 309 10.43 -3.77 -5.89
C MET A 309 11.23 -2.51 -5.56
N ALA A 310 11.84 -2.43 -4.37
CA ALA A 310 12.70 -1.31 -4.01
C ALA A 310 13.89 -1.14 -4.98
N LYS A 311 14.58 -2.25 -5.31
CA LYS A 311 15.68 -2.25 -6.30
C LYS A 311 15.23 -1.80 -7.68
N ASN A 312 14.06 -2.27 -8.15
CA ASN A 312 13.52 -1.87 -9.45
C ASN A 312 13.09 -0.40 -9.46
N PHE A 313 12.50 0.09 -8.38
CA PHE A 313 12.13 1.50 -8.24
C PHE A 313 13.35 2.44 -8.22
N ALA A 314 14.42 2.04 -7.54
CA ALA A 314 15.66 2.81 -7.47
C ALA A 314 16.37 3.00 -8.82
N LYS A 315 16.02 2.21 -9.86
CA LYS A 315 16.57 2.36 -11.22
C LYS A 315 15.99 3.53 -12.01
N PHE A 316 14.90 4.16 -11.53
CA PHE A 316 14.37 5.38 -12.13
C PHE A 316 15.20 6.59 -11.67
N ASP A 317 15.65 7.42 -12.61
CA ASP A 317 16.53 8.57 -12.34
C ASP A 317 15.92 9.61 -11.37
N PHE A 318 14.60 9.68 -11.29
CA PHE A 318 13.84 10.61 -10.45
C PHE A 318 13.39 10.02 -9.11
N SER A 319 13.65 8.73 -8.83
CA SER A 319 13.06 7.97 -7.70
C SER A 319 13.33 8.57 -6.32
N SER A 320 14.51 9.18 -6.09
CA SER A 320 14.87 9.77 -4.79
C SER A 320 14.22 11.12 -4.51
N ASN A 321 13.69 11.79 -5.54
CA ASN A 321 13.12 13.14 -5.44
C ASN A 321 11.59 13.15 -5.69
N VAL A 322 10.95 11.98 -5.65
CA VAL A 322 9.50 11.87 -5.86
C VAL A 322 8.75 12.59 -4.75
N THR A 323 7.92 13.56 -5.11
CA THR A 323 7.04 14.31 -4.19
C THR A 323 5.63 14.36 -4.75
N GLY A 324 4.62 14.61 -3.90
CA GLY A 324 3.23 14.74 -4.32
C GLY A 324 2.50 13.40 -4.57
N VAL A 325 3.00 12.30 -4.02
CA VAL A 325 2.33 10.98 -4.06
C VAL A 325 1.02 11.05 -3.26
N ASP A 326 1.07 11.66 -2.09
CA ASP A 326 -0.07 11.90 -1.21
C ASP A 326 -1.15 12.77 -1.90
N ASN A 327 -0.72 13.82 -2.61
CA ASN A 327 -1.62 14.64 -3.42
C ASN A 327 -2.30 13.83 -4.53
N SER A 328 -1.58 12.89 -5.17
CA SER A 328 -2.17 12.01 -6.18
C SER A 328 -3.23 11.09 -5.57
N LEU A 329 -2.99 10.55 -4.37
CA LEU A 329 -4.01 9.81 -3.62
C LEU A 329 -5.22 10.69 -3.29
N ARG A 330 -5.00 11.94 -2.86
CA ARG A 330 -6.07 12.90 -2.55
C ARG A 330 -6.95 13.15 -3.77
N GLU A 331 -6.35 13.40 -4.93
CA GLU A 331 -7.11 13.65 -6.17
C GLU A 331 -7.82 12.38 -6.67
N LEU A 332 -7.26 11.18 -6.48
CA LEU A 332 -7.96 9.90 -6.78
C LEU A 332 -9.17 9.65 -5.88
N ILE A 333 -9.14 10.14 -4.64
CA ILE A 333 -10.30 10.16 -3.76
C ILE A 333 -11.29 11.25 -4.21
N ARG A 334 -10.79 12.38 -4.72
CA ARG A 334 -11.64 13.50 -5.12
C ARG A 334 -12.45 13.23 -6.37
N MET A 335 -11.81 12.66 -7.38
CA MET A 335 -12.37 12.46 -8.72
C MET A 335 -13.14 11.15 -8.83
N ASP A 336 -14.01 11.06 -9.84
CA ASP A 336 -14.62 9.80 -10.27
C ASP A 336 -13.79 9.06 -11.34
N ALA A 337 -14.29 7.94 -11.84
CA ALA A 337 -13.63 7.14 -12.88
C ALA A 337 -13.29 7.92 -14.16
N SER A 338 -14.05 8.96 -14.49
CA SER A 338 -13.83 9.81 -15.68
C SER A 338 -12.94 11.02 -15.39
N GLY A 339 -12.49 11.21 -14.14
CA GLY A 339 -11.72 12.38 -13.73
C GLY A 339 -12.55 13.61 -13.39
N LEU A 340 -13.88 13.49 -13.33
CA LEU A 340 -14.75 14.59 -12.92
C LEU A 340 -14.70 14.76 -11.40
N ASP A 341 -14.72 16.00 -10.94
CA ASP A 341 -14.77 16.29 -9.51
C ASP A 341 -16.12 15.87 -8.93
N ARG A 342 -16.12 14.96 -7.95
CA ARG A 342 -17.35 14.46 -7.29
C ARG A 342 -18.02 15.50 -6.39
N ALA A 343 -17.27 16.54 -6.04
CA ALA A 343 -17.68 17.63 -5.17
C ALA A 343 -18.42 18.75 -5.89
N ASP A 344 -18.12 18.93 -7.17
CA ASP A 344 -18.56 20.10 -7.92
C ASP A 344 -20.03 19.92 -8.32
N PRO A 345 -20.97 20.74 -7.80
CA PRO A 345 -22.38 20.64 -8.15
C PRO A 345 -22.65 20.94 -9.63
N VAL A 346 -21.70 21.54 -10.36
CA VAL A 346 -21.80 21.75 -11.82
C VAL A 346 -21.63 20.42 -12.58
N ASN A 347 -20.92 19.44 -12.01
CA ASN A 347 -20.70 18.12 -12.60
C ASN A 347 -21.82 17.13 -12.22
N ILE A 348 -23.06 17.44 -12.61
CA ILE A 348 -24.26 16.63 -12.30
C ILE A 348 -24.12 15.16 -12.78
N THR A 349 -23.28 14.91 -13.78
CA THR A 349 -23.01 13.58 -14.35
C THR A 349 -21.90 12.80 -13.64
N SER A 350 -21.24 13.36 -12.63
CA SER A 350 -20.13 12.66 -11.96
C SER A 350 -20.64 11.47 -11.16
N SER A 351 -19.88 10.37 -11.12
CA SER A 351 -20.21 9.20 -10.30
C SER A 351 -19.89 9.45 -8.81
N PRO A 352 -20.68 8.92 -7.86
CA PRO A 352 -20.33 8.98 -6.44
C PRO A 352 -19.20 8.01 -6.05
N ILE A 353 -18.80 7.08 -6.93
CA ILE A 353 -17.67 6.17 -6.71
C ILE A 353 -16.36 6.91 -7.00
N THR A 354 -15.38 6.78 -6.10
CA THR A 354 -14.05 7.37 -6.29
C THR A 354 -13.30 6.71 -7.46
N ALA A 355 -12.36 7.44 -8.08
CA ALA A 355 -11.43 6.85 -9.05
C ALA A 355 -10.62 5.71 -8.41
N LEU A 356 -10.22 5.88 -7.14
CA LEU A 356 -9.49 4.86 -6.37
C LEU A 356 -10.28 3.54 -6.23
N GLU A 357 -11.55 3.61 -5.85
CA GLU A 357 -12.44 2.44 -5.80
C GLU A 357 -12.59 1.80 -7.17
N SER A 358 -12.83 2.62 -8.20
CA SER A 358 -13.03 2.14 -9.57
C SER A 358 -11.80 1.38 -10.10
N LEU A 359 -10.58 1.78 -9.72
CA LEU A 359 -9.34 1.07 -10.05
C LEU A 359 -9.28 -0.34 -9.41
N MET A 360 -9.76 -0.48 -8.18
CA MET A 360 -9.80 -1.80 -7.51
C MET A 360 -10.92 -2.68 -8.04
N PHE A 361 -12.06 -2.06 -8.38
CA PHE A 361 -13.20 -2.77 -8.95
C PHE A 361 -12.88 -3.28 -10.35
N ILE A 362 -12.23 -2.49 -11.22
CA ILE A 362 -11.83 -2.96 -12.56
C ILE A 362 -10.76 -4.06 -12.49
N LEU A 363 -9.85 -3.98 -11.52
CA LEU A 363 -8.84 -5.01 -11.28
C LEU A 363 -9.48 -6.34 -10.88
N THR A 364 -10.44 -6.30 -9.95
CA THR A 364 -11.21 -7.49 -9.53
C THR A 364 -12.09 -8.03 -10.66
N LEU A 365 -12.78 -7.14 -11.38
CA LEU A 365 -13.60 -7.51 -12.53
C LEU A 365 -12.76 -8.22 -13.60
N SER A 366 -11.58 -7.71 -13.92
CA SER A 366 -10.73 -8.29 -14.96
C SER A 366 -10.13 -9.66 -14.58
N ASP A 367 -10.01 -9.97 -13.29
CA ASP A 367 -9.54 -11.28 -12.80
C ASP A 367 -10.68 -12.30 -12.68
N THR A 368 -11.91 -11.82 -12.43
CA THR A 368 -13.09 -12.68 -12.26
C THR A 368 -13.83 -12.91 -13.58
N TYR A 369 -13.84 -11.95 -14.50
CA TYR A 369 -14.57 -12.04 -15.76
C TYR A 369 -13.90 -13.00 -16.76
N GLY A 370 -14.72 -13.67 -17.56
CA GLY A 370 -14.30 -14.63 -18.58
C GLY A 370 -15.00 -15.96 -18.41
N PHE A 371 -15.56 -16.49 -19.49
CA PHE A 371 -16.46 -17.65 -19.43
C PHE A 371 -16.06 -18.77 -20.37
N ARG A 372 -16.34 -19.99 -19.92
CA ARG A 372 -16.12 -21.21 -20.66
C ARG A 372 -17.44 -21.73 -21.22
N TRP A 373 -17.49 -21.82 -22.54
CA TRP A 373 -18.65 -22.20 -23.32
C TRP A 373 -18.70 -23.72 -23.53
N GLU A 374 -19.91 -24.32 -23.49
CA GLU A 374 -20.12 -25.76 -23.70
C GLU A 374 -19.60 -26.23 -25.08
N ASN A 375 -19.12 -27.48 -25.12
CA ASN A 375 -18.50 -28.19 -26.25
C ASN A 375 -18.56 -27.43 -27.60
N PRO A 376 -17.41 -26.97 -28.13
CA PRO A 376 -17.33 -26.27 -29.41
C PRO A 376 -17.96 -27.03 -30.60
N ALA A 377 -18.00 -28.36 -30.55
CA ALA A 377 -18.57 -29.20 -31.60
C ALA A 377 -20.11 -29.19 -31.61
N ASP A 378 -20.77 -28.88 -30.49
CA ASP A 378 -22.22 -28.73 -30.45
C ASP A 378 -22.63 -27.34 -30.90
N THR A 379 -23.02 -27.23 -32.17
CA THR A 379 -23.41 -25.96 -32.81
C THR A 379 -24.87 -25.57 -32.53
N SER A 380 -25.62 -26.39 -31.79
CA SER A 380 -27.04 -26.18 -31.54
C SER A 380 -27.33 -25.45 -30.22
N ILE A 381 -26.39 -25.47 -29.27
CA ILE A 381 -26.57 -24.91 -27.93
C ILE A 381 -25.61 -23.75 -27.62
N MET A 382 -26.15 -22.72 -26.98
CA MET A 382 -25.45 -21.55 -26.46
C MET A 382 -25.54 -21.57 -24.93
N ARG A 383 -24.64 -22.32 -24.28
CA ARG A 383 -24.62 -22.48 -22.81
C ARG A 383 -23.20 -22.45 -22.28
N LEU A 384 -23.07 -22.19 -20.98
CA LEU A 384 -21.83 -22.31 -20.24
C LEU A 384 -21.59 -23.73 -19.75
N GLU A 385 -20.30 -24.10 -19.67
CA GLU A 385 -19.88 -25.41 -19.15
C GLU A 385 -20.52 -25.71 -17.78
N PRO A 386 -20.87 -26.98 -17.49
CA PRO A 386 -21.41 -27.36 -16.19
C PRO A 386 -20.50 -27.02 -15.00
N ASN A 387 -21.12 -26.62 -13.88
CA ASN A 387 -20.42 -26.49 -12.61
C ASN A 387 -19.71 -27.80 -12.26
N GLY A 388 -18.41 -27.74 -11.93
CA GLY A 388 -17.61 -28.93 -11.59
C GLY A 388 -17.30 -29.86 -12.77
N SER A 389 -17.43 -29.39 -14.03
CA SER A 389 -17.01 -30.19 -15.19
C SER A 389 -15.52 -30.57 -15.09
N GLY A 390 -15.13 -31.72 -15.66
CA GLY A 390 -13.72 -32.13 -15.74
C GLY A 390 -12.84 -31.17 -16.54
N ASN A 391 -13.46 -30.19 -17.21
CA ASN A 391 -12.82 -29.09 -17.91
C ASN A 391 -12.61 -27.84 -17.04
N GLY A 392 -12.97 -27.85 -15.75
CA GLY A 392 -12.74 -26.72 -14.84
C GLY A 392 -13.93 -25.76 -14.64
N GLY A 393 -15.13 -26.10 -15.11
CA GLY A 393 -16.36 -25.32 -14.84
C GLY A 393 -16.63 -24.14 -15.80
N PRO A 394 -17.68 -23.34 -15.53
CA PRO A 394 -18.13 -22.24 -16.40
C PRO A 394 -17.23 -20.99 -16.36
N MET A 395 -16.42 -20.81 -15.32
CA MET A 395 -15.58 -19.63 -15.12
C MET A 395 -14.14 -19.92 -15.56
N THR A 396 -13.49 -18.99 -16.25
CA THR A 396 -12.09 -19.16 -16.69
C THR A 396 -11.07 -18.51 -15.76
N GLY A 397 -11.52 -17.68 -14.81
CA GLY A 397 -10.65 -16.99 -13.85
C GLY A 397 -9.75 -15.94 -14.52
N GLY A 398 -10.36 -15.02 -15.29
CA GLY A 398 -9.70 -13.86 -15.88
C GLY A 398 -9.24 -14.04 -17.33
N VAL A 399 -9.55 -15.18 -17.96
CA VAL A 399 -9.24 -15.45 -19.37
C VAL A 399 -10.44 -15.12 -20.23
N LEU A 400 -10.38 -14.00 -20.96
CA LEU A 400 -11.38 -13.66 -21.95
C LEU A 400 -11.30 -14.64 -23.12
N THR A 401 -12.40 -15.31 -23.43
CA THR A 401 -12.49 -16.25 -24.55
C THR A 401 -13.03 -15.57 -25.81
N VAL A 402 -12.75 -16.15 -26.97
CA VAL A 402 -13.33 -15.65 -28.25
C VAL A 402 -14.86 -15.66 -28.18
N GLY A 403 -15.46 -16.62 -27.48
CA GLY A 403 -16.89 -16.68 -27.23
C GLY A 403 -17.42 -15.47 -26.48
N ASP A 404 -16.68 -14.94 -25.51
CA ASP A 404 -17.07 -13.73 -24.76
C ASP A 404 -17.12 -12.51 -25.68
N SER A 405 -16.13 -12.38 -26.57
CA SER A 405 -16.09 -11.30 -27.57
C SER A 405 -17.21 -11.42 -28.61
N ILE A 406 -17.45 -12.63 -29.14
CA ILE A 406 -18.54 -12.92 -30.09
C ILE A 406 -19.90 -12.61 -29.47
N TYR A 407 -20.10 -13.03 -28.23
CA TYR A 407 -21.36 -12.83 -27.52
C TYR A 407 -21.62 -11.34 -27.22
N SER A 408 -20.58 -10.59 -26.82
CA SER A 408 -20.65 -9.13 -26.64
C SER A 408 -21.09 -8.41 -27.92
N MET A 409 -20.57 -8.82 -29.07
CA MET A 409 -20.94 -8.27 -30.38
C MET A 409 -22.33 -8.67 -30.89
N ARG A 410 -23.12 -9.44 -30.11
CA ARG A 410 -24.42 -9.99 -30.49
C ARG A 410 -24.39 -10.84 -31.77
N SER A 411 -23.24 -11.44 -32.07
CA SER A 411 -23.07 -12.29 -33.25
C SER A 411 -23.94 -13.56 -33.18
N ALA A 412 -24.29 -14.14 -34.34
CA ALA A 412 -25.03 -15.40 -34.39
C ALA A 412 -24.15 -16.57 -33.92
N MET A 413 -24.25 -16.95 -32.65
CA MET A 413 -23.41 -17.99 -32.05
C MET A 413 -23.78 -19.41 -32.47
N THR A 414 -25.07 -19.73 -32.59
CA THR A 414 -25.58 -21.10 -32.85
C THR A 414 -26.26 -21.25 -34.21
N GLY A 415 -26.52 -22.49 -34.61
CA GLY A 415 -27.13 -22.86 -35.89
C GLY A 415 -26.12 -23.35 -36.93
N SER A 416 -26.62 -23.90 -38.04
CA SER A 416 -25.78 -24.45 -39.13
C SER A 416 -24.92 -23.38 -39.82
N ILE A 417 -25.30 -22.11 -39.70
CA ILE A 417 -24.67 -20.93 -40.30
C ILE A 417 -24.13 -19.97 -39.22
N GLY A 418 -23.93 -20.43 -37.96
CA GLY A 418 -23.41 -19.59 -36.86
C GLY A 418 -21.87 -19.56 -36.77
N ILE A 419 -21.30 -18.57 -36.07
CA ILE A 419 -19.84 -18.44 -35.90
C ILE A 419 -19.23 -19.66 -35.19
N LYS A 420 -19.92 -20.26 -34.21
CA LYS A 420 -19.45 -21.49 -33.54
C LYS A 420 -19.25 -22.64 -34.55
N SER A 421 -20.14 -22.74 -35.53
CA SER A 421 -20.03 -23.72 -36.64
C SER A 421 -18.81 -23.43 -37.51
N PHE A 422 -18.55 -22.17 -37.87
CA PHE A 422 -17.39 -21.78 -38.68
C PHE A 422 -16.06 -22.03 -37.96
N MET A 423 -16.00 -21.72 -36.66
CA MET A 423 -14.81 -21.99 -35.85
C MET A 423 -14.55 -23.49 -35.72
N ASN A 424 -15.59 -24.29 -35.43
CA ASN A 424 -15.47 -25.74 -35.37
C ASN A 424 -15.01 -26.34 -36.71
N GLN A 425 -15.59 -25.91 -37.82
CA GLN A 425 -15.18 -26.34 -39.16
C GLN A 425 -13.72 -25.95 -39.45
N SER A 426 -13.32 -24.72 -39.11
CA SER A 426 -11.94 -24.24 -39.28
C SER A 426 -10.95 -25.11 -38.52
N SER A 427 -11.29 -25.53 -37.29
CA SER A 427 -10.47 -26.38 -36.45
C SER A 427 -10.42 -27.85 -36.91
N VAL A 428 -11.56 -28.43 -37.34
CA VAL A 428 -11.65 -29.86 -37.70
C VAL A 428 -11.12 -30.13 -39.11
N ASP A 429 -11.34 -29.21 -40.05
CA ASP A 429 -10.93 -29.39 -41.45
C ASP A 429 -9.39 -29.35 -41.65
N GLY A 430 -8.65 -28.81 -40.68
CA GLY A 430 -7.19 -28.66 -40.76
C GLY A 430 -6.72 -27.79 -41.94
N ALA A 431 -7.53 -26.80 -42.34
CA ALA A 431 -7.38 -26.04 -43.58
C ALA A 431 -7.02 -24.55 -43.39
N VAL A 432 -6.79 -24.13 -42.14
CA VAL A 432 -6.43 -22.76 -41.74
C VAL A 432 -5.04 -22.79 -41.12
N PHE A 433 -4.16 -21.84 -41.48
CA PHE A 433 -2.76 -21.82 -41.06
C PHE A 433 -2.32 -20.42 -40.63
N LYS A 434 -1.48 -20.37 -39.59
CA LYS A 434 -0.74 -19.21 -39.10
C LYS A 434 0.75 -19.57 -39.08
N ASN A 435 1.60 -18.81 -39.77
CA ASN A 435 3.07 -18.96 -39.74
C ASN A 435 3.60 -20.41 -39.93
N GLY A 436 3.06 -21.16 -40.89
CA GLY A 436 3.37 -22.59 -41.04
C GLY A 436 4.69 -22.90 -41.75
N ASP A 437 5.34 -24.00 -41.35
CA ASP A 437 6.33 -24.70 -42.18
C ASP A 437 5.64 -25.24 -43.43
N ALA A 438 6.14 -24.88 -44.60
CA ALA A 438 5.60 -25.29 -45.89
C ALA A 438 5.60 -26.81 -46.12
N SER A 439 6.53 -27.54 -45.48
CA SER A 439 6.72 -28.98 -45.64
C SER A 439 5.87 -29.81 -44.69
N THR A 440 5.68 -29.35 -43.44
CA THR A 440 4.82 -29.96 -42.42
C THR A 440 3.94 -28.91 -41.74
N PRO A 441 2.95 -28.34 -42.44
CA PRO A 441 2.18 -27.23 -41.90
C PRO A 441 1.22 -27.70 -40.81
N THR A 442 1.34 -27.10 -39.63
CA THR A 442 0.43 -27.32 -38.51
C THR A 442 -0.80 -26.42 -38.66
N ALA A 443 -1.98 -27.01 -38.73
CA ALA A 443 -3.23 -26.26 -38.80
C ALA A 443 -3.43 -25.42 -37.53
N LEU A 444 -3.91 -24.20 -37.71
CA LEU A 444 -4.29 -23.31 -36.63
C LEU A 444 -5.61 -23.80 -36.02
N SER A 445 -5.56 -24.18 -34.75
CA SER A 445 -6.74 -24.56 -33.97
C SER A 445 -7.28 -23.33 -33.23
N ILE A 446 -8.43 -22.80 -33.68
CA ILE A 446 -9.18 -21.73 -33.00
C ILE A 446 -10.57 -22.27 -32.70
N GLY A 447 -10.99 -22.13 -31.45
CA GLY A 447 -12.34 -22.47 -30.98
C GLY A 447 -12.93 -21.36 -30.13
N ILE A 448 -14.20 -21.52 -29.77
CA ILE A 448 -14.94 -20.53 -28.96
C ILE A 448 -14.28 -20.27 -27.58
N ASN A 449 -13.59 -21.26 -27.03
CA ASN A 449 -12.89 -21.16 -25.74
C ASN A 449 -11.40 -20.78 -25.89
N THR A 450 -10.92 -20.45 -27.10
CA THR A 450 -9.55 -19.95 -27.28
C THR A 450 -9.41 -18.61 -26.53
N PRO A 451 -8.31 -18.38 -25.79
CA PRO A 451 -8.08 -17.09 -25.15
C PRO A 451 -7.93 -15.97 -26.18
N THR A 452 -8.75 -14.91 -26.11
CA THR A 452 -8.78 -13.82 -27.10
C THR A 452 -7.44 -13.09 -27.20
N LEU A 453 -6.70 -12.97 -26.10
CA LEU A 453 -5.39 -12.29 -26.06
C LEU A 453 -4.33 -12.98 -26.93
N THR A 454 -4.49 -14.28 -27.22
CA THR A 454 -3.57 -15.04 -28.09
C THR A 454 -3.76 -14.71 -29.58
N LEU A 455 -4.85 -14.02 -29.92
CA LEU A 455 -5.17 -13.57 -31.28
C LEU A 455 -4.56 -12.20 -31.61
N LEU A 456 -4.02 -11.50 -30.61
CA LEU A 456 -3.30 -10.26 -30.82
C LEU A 456 -2.01 -10.51 -31.59
N GLU A 457 -1.66 -9.55 -32.44
CA GLU A 457 -0.44 -9.54 -33.23
C GLU A 457 0.51 -8.47 -32.68
N ALA A 458 1.81 -8.73 -32.75
CA ALA A 458 2.84 -7.83 -32.27
C ALA A 458 4.12 -7.90 -33.13
N PRO A 459 4.92 -6.81 -33.17
CA PRO A 459 6.21 -6.80 -33.86
C PRO A 459 7.25 -7.76 -33.26
N ASP A 460 7.08 -8.10 -31.98
CA ASP A 460 7.80 -9.16 -31.27
C ASP A 460 6.78 -10.23 -30.83
N PRO A 461 6.82 -11.43 -31.44
CA PRO A 461 5.93 -12.54 -31.10
C PRO A 461 6.02 -13.01 -29.65
N SER A 462 7.12 -12.76 -28.93
CA SER A 462 7.33 -13.23 -27.55
C SER A 462 6.44 -12.54 -26.51
N ILE A 463 5.85 -11.40 -26.88
CA ILE A 463 4.90 -10.66 -26.05
C ILE A 463 3.55 -11.38 -26.01
N ILE A 464 3.17 -12.05 -27.11
CA ILE A 464 1.89 -12.73 -27.23
C ILE A 464 1.97 -14.09 -26.51
N PRO A 465 1.06 -14.36 -25.55
CA PRO A 465 1.06 -15.62 -24.83
C PRO A 465 0.71 -16.79 -25.74
N ALA A 466 1.29 -17.97 -25.46
CA ALA A 466 0.80 -19.21 -26.05
C ALA A 466 -0.60 -19.54 -25.51
N ALA A 467 -1.44 -20.22 -26.29
CA ALA A 467 -2.81 -20.55 -25.89
C ALA A 467 -2.91 -21.45 -24.64
N THR A 468 -1.83 -22.16 -24.30
CA THR A 468 -1.73 -23.02 -23.12
C THR A 468 -0.99 -22.36 -21.95
N ASP A 469 -0.59 -21.09 -22.07
CA ASP A 469 0.12 -20.38 -20.99
C ASP A 469 -0.86 -20.13 -19.82
N PRO A 470 -0.61 -20.68 -18.63
CA PRO A 470 -1.56 -20.56 -17.51
C PRO A 470 -1.51 -19.20 -16.79
N VAL A 471 -0.53 -18.35 -17.11
CA VAL A 471 -0.32 -17.06 -16.47
C VAL A 471 -0.73 -15.92 -17.39
N TYR A 472 -0.10 -15.81 -18.57
CA TYR A 472 -0.23 -14.65 -19.44
C TYR A 472 -1.44 -14.71 -20.40
N THR A 473 -2.20 -15.81 -20.41
CA THR A 473 -3.54 -15.82 -21.04
C THR A 473 -4.58 -15.06 -20.22
N LYS A 474 -4.30 -14.76 -18.95
CA LYS A 474 -5.16 -13.95 -18.09
C LYS A 474 -4.96 -12.46 -18.37
N THR A 475 -6.05 -11.70 -18.26
CA THR A 475 -6.11 -10.27 -18.61
C THR A 475 -5.13 -9.42 -17.81
N ILE A 476 -5.08 -9.56 -16.48
CA ILE A 476 -4.22 -8.74 -15.62
C ILE A 476 -2.72 -9.00 -15.85
N PRO A 477 -2.21 -10.26 -15.79
CA PRO A 477 -0.81 -10.55 -16.11
C PRO A 477 -0.40 -10.05 -17.51
N PHE A 478 -1.26 -10.21 -18.51
CA PHE A 478 -0.97 -9.74 -19.87
C PHE A 478 -0.84 -8.21 -19.95
N ILE A 479 -1.80 -7.46 -19.39
CA ILE A 479 -1.76 -5.99 -19.39
C ILE A 479 -0.54 -5.48 -18.64
N MET A 480 -0.20 -6.07 -17.48
CA MET A 480 0.98 -5.66 -16.70
C MET A 480 2.29 -5.93 -17.44
N LYS A 481 2.42 -7.10 -18.10
CA LYS A 481 3.56 -7.41 -18.98
C LYS A 481 3.65 -6.43 -20.15
N LEU A 482 2.51 -6.05 -20.74
CA LEU A 482 2.45 -5.07 -21.83
C LEU A 482 2.89 -3.68 -21.37
N ILE A 483 2.39 -3.21 -20.22
CA ILE A 483 2.80 -1.95 -19.60
C ILE A 483 4.31 -1.95 -19.34
N ARG A 484 4.84 -3.01 -18.70
CA ARG A 484 6.29 -3.16 -18.47
C ARG A 484 7.08 -3.09 -19.78
N THR A 485 6.65 -3.84 -20.79
CA THR A 485 7.37 -3.92 -22.06
C THR A 485 7.43 -2.57 -22.77
N VAL A 486 6.32 -1.83 -22.78
CA VAL A 486 6.23 -0.53 -23.46
C VAL A 486 6.96 0.57 -22.70
N LEU A 487 6.82 0.63 -21.37
CA LEU A 487 7.36 1.73 -20.55
C LEU A 487 8.81 1.49 -20.11
N ILE A 488 9.23 0.23 -19.87
CA ILE A 488 10.54 -0.11 -19.32
C ILE A 488 11.45 -0.71 -20.38
N SER A 489 11.00 -1.75 -21.07
CA SER A 489 11.83 -2.53 -21.99
C SER A 489 11.92 -1.93 -23.39
N GLY A 490 11.51 -0.68 -23.60
CA GLY A 490 11.69 0.04 -24.86
C GLY A 490 10.70 -0.32 -25.97
N GLY A 491 9.55 -0.91 -25.65
CA GLY A 491 8.49 -1.19 -26.64
C GLY A 491 7.76 0.06 -27.15
N GLY A 492 7.98 1.23 -26.52
CA GLY A 492 7.43 2.52 -26.92
C GLY A 492 8.39 3.40 -27.73
N PRO A 493 7.88 4.43 -28.42
CA PRO A 493 8.69 5.32 -29.26
C PRO A 493 9.52 6.34 -28.48
N TYR A 494 9.14 6.69 -27.24
CA TYR A 494 9.81 7.73 -26.45
C TYR A 494 10.94 7.13 -25.61
N TYR A 495 12.09 7.79 -25.57
CA TYR A 495 13.27 7.32 -24.85
C TYR A 495 14.07 8.47 -24.23
N ASN A 496 14.74 8.19 -23.11
CA ASN A 496 15.63 9.15 -22.46
C ASN A 496 16.97 9.22 -23.21
N LYS A 497 17.25 10.36 -23.85
CA LYS A 497 18.47 10.56 -24.65
C LYS A 497 19.75 10.62 -23.82
N ASN A 498 19.65 10.81 -22.51
CA ASN A 498 20.78 10.92 -21.59
C ASN A 498 21.21 9.57 -21.02
N ARG A 499 20.42 8.50 -21.22
CA ARG A 499 20.70 7.15 -20.70
C ARG A 499 21.64 6.38 -21.63
N VAL A 500 22.87 6.88 -21.73
CA VAL A 500 23.85 6.45 -22.74
C VAL A 500 25.00 5.66 -22.11
N ASP A 501 25.41 4.56 -22.75
CA ASP A 501 26.58 3.78 -22.33
C ASP A 501 27.90 4.46 -22.75
N SER A 502 29.04 3.88 -22.38
CA SER A 502 30.36 4.41 -22.76
C SER A 502 30.63 4.45 -24.27
N ASN A 503 29.82 3.75 -25.08
CA ASN A 503 29.97 3.66 -26.53
C ASN A 503 29.01 4.60 -27.27
N GLY A 504 28.20 5.40 -26.57
CA GLY A 504 27.23 6.30 -27.18
C GLY A 504 25.88 5.63 -27.49
N ASN A 505 25.65 4.40 -27.03
CA ASN A 505 24.39 3.71 -27.24
C ASN A 505 23.33 4.10 -26.20
N VAL A 506 22.07 4.21 -26.62
CA VAL A 506 20.95 4.49 -25.71
C VAL A 506 20.42 3.20 -25.11
N LEU A 507 20.34 3.15 -23.78
CA LEU A 507 19.80 2.03 -23.03
C LEU A 507 18.36 2.29 -22.58
N THR A 508 17.61 1.21 -22.43
CA THR A 508 16.30 1.18 -21.77
C THR A 508 16.44 1.22 -20.24
N LEU A 509 15.30 1.34 -19.53
CA LEU A 509 15.27 1.34 -18.06
C LEU A 509 15.76 0.01 -17.45
N ASP A 510 15.49 -1.11 -18.11
CA ASP A 510 15.95 -2.45 -17.71
C ASP A 510 17.39 -2.78 -18.20
N GLY A 511 18.05 -1.83 -18.87
CA GLY A 511 19.45 -1.93 -19.29
C GLY A 511 19.68 -2.60 -20.65
N LYS A 512 18.63 -2.93 -21.40
CA LYS A 512 18.75 -3.41 -22.79
C LYS A 512 19.10 -2.28 -23.75
N LEU A 513 19.82 -2.63 -24.80
CA LEU A 513 20.17 -1.72 -25.90
C LEU A 513 18.90 -1.31 -26.69
N TYR A 514 18.46 -0.06 -26.53
CA TYR A 514 17.31 0.48 -27.26
C TYR A 514 17.72 0.91 -28.67
N ARG A 515 18.79 1.70 -28.75
CA ARG A 515 19.26 2.33 -29.99
C ARG A 515 20.79 2.31 -30.03
N ASP A 516 21.33 1.96 -31.18
CA ASP A 516 22.78 1.94 -31.38
C ASP A 516 23.35 3.36 -31.60
N SER A 517 24.68 3.47 -31.59
CA SER A 517 25.39 4.74 -31.84
C SER A 517 25.22 5.29 -33.26
N ASN A 518 24.72 4.48 -34.22
CA ASN A 518 24.36 4.94 -35.57
C ASN A 518 22.95 5.53 -35.63
N GLY A 519 22.21 5.46 -34.53
CA GLY A 519 20.86 5.97 -34.41
C GLY A 519 19.79 5.03 -34.98
N VAL A 520 20.03 3.71 -35.01
CA VAL A 520 19.06 2.70 -35.41
C VAL A 520 18.34 2.14 -34.19
N ASP A 521 17.01 2.17 -34.21
CA ASP A 521 16.19 1.58 -33.15
C ASP A 521 16.20 0.04 -33.28
N LEU A 522 16.51 -0.67 -32.19
CA LEU A 522 16.61 -2.13 -32.18
C LEU A 522 15.36 -2.82 -31.58
N ILE A 523 14.59 -2.10 -30.76
CA ILE A 523 13.43 -2.63 -30.05
C ILE A 523 12.13 -2.08 -30.63
N TYR A 524 11.96 -0.76 -30.64
CA TYR A 524 10.79 -0.10 -31.23
C TYR A 524 10.82 -0.23 -32.76
N LYS A 525 9.67 -0.56 -33.36
CA LYS A 525 9.48 -0.63 -34.81
C LYS A 525 8.34 0.31 -35.21
N ASP A 526 8.64 1.26 -36.08
CA ASP A 526 7.67 2.21 -36.65
C ASP A 526 6.67 1.55 -37.62
N SER A 527 7.07 0.42 -38.19
CA SER A 527 6.29 -0.40 -39.09
C SER A 527 6.65 -1.88 -38.94
N TRP A 528 5.65 -2.74 -39.05
CA TRP A 528 5.81 -4.20 -38.92
C TRP A 528 4.72 -4.93 -39.70
N ASN A 529 4.82 -6.26 -39.80
CA ASN A 529 3.83 -7.10 -40.47
C ASN A 529 3.21 -8.07 -39.48
N THR A 530 1.90 -8.31 -39.59
CA THR A 530 1.24 -9.40 -38.87
C THR A 530 1.83 -10.75 -39.26
N SER A 531 1.45 -11.79 -38.53
CA SER A 531 1.63 -13.18 -38.97
C SER A 531 1.10 -13.43 -40.39
N GLU A 532 1.67 -14.45 -41.04
CA GLU A 532 1.17 -14.94 -42.32
C GLU A 532 -0.04 -15.87 -42.13
N TYR A 533 -1.16 -15.56 -42.78
CA TYR A 533 -2.39 -16.34 -42.71
C TYR A 533 -2.74 -16.96 -44.06
N ARG A 534 -3.14 -18.24 -44.03
CA ARG A 534 -3.56 -18.99 -45.23
C ARG A 534 -4.80 -19.81 -44.94
N ILE A 535 -5.79 -19.76 -45.84
CA ILE A 535 -7.00 -20.59 -45.80
C ILE A 535 -7.11 -21.37 -47.11
N LYS A 536 -7.27 -22.69 -47.03
CA LYS A 536 -7.50 -23.54 -48.20
C LYS A 536 -8.98 -23.52 -48.58
N VAL A 537 -9.31 -23.03 -49.76
CA VAL A 537 -10.69 -23.04 -50.31
C VAL A 537 -10.77 -23.91 -51.55
N SER A 538 -11.87 -24.64 -51.67
CA SER A 538 -12.20 -25.44 -52.84
C SER A 538 -13.61 -25.15 -53.32
N ASN A 539 -13.87 -25.38 -54.60
CA ASN A 539 -15.20 -25.29 -55.19
C ASN A 539 -16.09 -26.52 -54.88
N THR A 540 -15.87 -27.18 -53.74
CA THR A 540 -16.66 -28.33 -53.28
C THR A 540 -17.28 -28.05 -51.92
N ALA A 541 -18.51 -28.52 -51.69
CA ALA A 541 -19.26 -28.27 -50.45
C ALA A 541 -18.53 -28.80 -49.20
N ASN A 542 -17.78 -29.89 -49.36
CA ASN A 542 -16.99 -30.50 -48.28
C ASN A 542 -15.64 -29.81 -48.06
N GLY A 543 -15.23 -28.89 -48.95
CA GLY A 543 -13.92 -28.24 -48.87
C GLY A 543 -12.74 -29.16 -49.25
N SER A 544 -13.00 -30.32 -49.85
CA SER A 544 -11.98 -31.29 -50.23
C SER A 544 -11.43 -30.98 -51.63
N CYS A 545 -10.11 -31.08 -51.76
CA CYS A 545 -9.44 -31.00 -53.05
C CYS A 545 -9.38 -32.38 -53.68
N THR A 546 -10.04 -32.56 -54.81
CA THR A 546 -9.99 -33.78 -55.64
C THR A 546 -9.59 -33.43 -57.07
N GLY A 547 -9.18 -34.42 -57.86
CA GLY A 547 -8.84 -34.20 -59.27
C GLY A 547 -10.03 -33.59 -60.02
N GLY A 548 -9.86 -32.38 -60.56
CA GLY A 548 -10.92 -31.61 -61.24
C GLY A 548 -11.56 -30.48 -60.42
N THR A 549 -11.14 -30.27 -59.17
CA THR A 549 -11.60 -29.15 -58.32
C THR A 549 -10.68 -27.93 -58.42
N ILE A 550 -11.24 -26.72 -58.30
CA ILE A 550 -10.46 -25.49 -58.17
C ILE A 550 -10.07 -25.37 -56.71
N CYS A 551 -8.78 -25.50 -56.41
CA CYS A 551 -8.24 -25.43 -55.06
C CYS A 551 -7.21 -24.32 -54.94
N LYS A 552 -7.45 -23.38 -54.03
CA LYS A 552 -6.62 -22.20 -53.82
C LYS A 552 -6.28 -22.04 -52.35
N TRP A 553 -5.05 -21.61 -52.09
CA TRP A 553 -4.68 -20.97 -50.84
C TRP A 553 -5.05 -19.51 -50.95
N VAL A 554 -5.83 -19.00 -50.01
CA VAL A 554 -6.24 -17.59 -49.96
C VAL A 554 -5.64 -16.95 -48.71
N GLY A 555 -5.04 -15.79 -48.87
CA GLY A 555 -4.55 -14.93 -47.79
C GLY A 555 -5.33 -13.61 -47.70
N PRO A 556 -5.02 -12.77 -46.70
CA PRO A 556 -5.59 -11.43 -46.58
C PRO A 556 -5.40 -10.61 -47.87
N GLY A 557 -6.39 -9.80 -48.26
CA GLY A 557 -6.43 -9.08 -49.53
C GLY A 557 -6.81 -9.92 -50.75
N GLY A 558 -7.32 -11.14 -50.53
CA GLY A 558 -7.82 -12.03 -51.59
C GLY A 558 -6.75 -12.68 -52.43
N ARG A 559 -5.51 -12.61 -51.96
CA ARG A 559 -4.36 -13.13 -52.70
C ARG A 559 -4.42 -14.64 -52.70
N GLU A 560 -4.26 -15.20 -53.89
CA GLU A 560 -4.38 -16.64 -54.08
C GLU A 560 -3.17 -17.28 -54.77
N THR A 561 -2.90 -18.53 -54.41
CA THR A 561 -1.99 -19.43 -55.11
C THR A 561 -2.62 -20.81 -55.21
N ASP A 562 -2.25 -21.59 -56.23
CA ASP A 562 -2.79 -22.95 -56.40
C ASP A 562 -2.46 -23.86 -55.20
N ALA A 563 -3.45 -24.61 -54.73
CA ALA A 563 -3.30 -25.57 -53.64
C ALA A 563 -3.29 -27.00 -54.19
N VAL A 564 -2.34 -27.83 -53.72
CA VAL A 564 -2.16 -29.20 -54.20
C VAL A 564 -3.09 -30.18 -53.47
N VAL A 565 -3.45 -31.27 -54.16
CA VAL A 565 -4.38 -32.31 -53.70
C VAL A 565 -3.81 -33.14 -52.54
N ALA A 566 -2.50 -33.43 -52.53
CA ALA A 566 -1.97 -34.60 -51.83
C ALA A 566 -1.55 -34.40 -50.37
N ASN A 567 -1.30 -33.18 -49.89
CA ASN A 567 -0.99 -32.88 -48.49
C ASN A 567 -1.29 -31.39 -48.26
N ASN A 568 -1.63 -30.95 -47.04
CA ASN A 568 -1.81 -29.52 -46.73
C ASN A 568 -0.52 -28.68 -46.87
N SER A 569 0.56 -29.27 -47.40
CA SER A 569 1.77 -28.59 -47.87
C SER A 569 1.44 -27.46 -48.85
N PHE A 570 2.21 -26.38 -48.76
CA PHE A 570 2.15 -25.25 -49.66
C PHE A 570 3.56 -24.87 -50.09
N THR A 571 3.71 -24.19 -51.23
CA THR A 571 5.02 -23.64 -51.60
C THR A 571 5.36 -22.50 -50.64
N PRO A 572 6.51 -22.55 -49.92
CA PRO A 572 6.91 -21.43 -49.09
C PRO A 572 7.14 -20.23 -49.97
N VAL A 573 6.48 -19.13 -49.62
CA VAL A 573 6.65 -17.86 -50.28
C VAL A 573 7.64 -17.08 -49.42
N ALA A 574 8.73 -16.57 -50.02
CA ALA A 574 9.69 -15.76 -49.26
C ALA A 574 8.95 -14.58 -48.61
N ALA A 575 9.24 -14.32 -47.34
CA ALA A 575 8.71 -13.14 -46.64
C ALA A 575 9.13 -11.87 -47.42
N GLY A 576 8.16 -11.19 -48.05
CA GLY A 576 8.33 -9.93 -48.81
C GLY A 576 7.88 -10.02 -50.29
N ALA A 577 7.20 -9.02 -50.89
CA ALA A 577 7.03 -7.62 -50.50
C ALA A 577 5.56 -7.12 -50.48
N ASN A 578 5.30 -6.14 -49.62
CA ASN A 578 4.02 -5.51 -49.23
C ASN A 578 3.94 -4.04 -49.73
N ALA A 579 2.83 -3.33 -49.43
CA ALA A 579 2.11 -2.38 -50.31
C ALA A 579 1.60 -3.08 -51.61
N SER A 580 0.79 -4.12 -51.33
CA SER A 580 0.22 -5.24 -52.11
C SER A 580 0.79 -5.87 -53.41
N GLY A 581 2.06 -5.72 -53.78
CA GLY A 581 2.67 -6.56 -54.83
C GLY A 581 2.81 -8.06 -54.47
N ALA A 582 3.07 -8.93 -55.45
CA ALA A 582 2.80 -10.40 -55.58
C ALA A 582 2.99 -11.43 -54.42
N ARG A 583 3.24 -11.08 -53.14
CA ARG A 583 3.46 -12.07 -52.05
C ARG A 583 2.92 -11.69 -50.65
N GLY A 584 1.78 -11.00 -50.55
CA GLY A 584 1.25 -10.46 -49.26
C GLY A 584 0.38 -11.38 -48.42
N TRP A 585 0.98 -12.35 -47.74
CA TRP A 585 0.29 -13.25 -46.81
C TRP A 585 0.05 -12.65 -45.41
N SER A 586 0.54 -11.43 -45.17
CA SER A 586 0.40 -10.65 -43.93
C SER A 586 -0.16 -9.26 -44.20
N ILE A 587 -0.66 -8.61 -43.16
CA ILE A 587 -1.16 -7.23 -43.20
C ILE A 587 -0.04 -6.31 -42.70
N PRO A 588 0.38 -5.29 -43.48
CA PRO A 588 1.33 -4.29 -43.01
C PRO A 588 0.68 -3.40 -41.96
N VAL A 589 1.39 -3.09 -40.89
CA VAL A 589 0.95 -2.22 -39.79
C VAL A 589 1.93 -1.07 -39.66
N TRP A 590 1.40 0.15 -39.63
CA TRP A 590 2.17 1.37 -39.40
C TRP A 590 1.72 2.02 -38.10
N GLU A 591 2.68 2.25 -37.19
CA GLU A 591 2.45 3.07 -36.01
C GLU A 591 2.20 4.52 -36.42
N ILE A 592 1.60 5.32 -35.53
CA ILE A 592 1.42 6.75 -35.76
C ILE A 592 2.81 7.41 -35.82
N ALA A 593 3.12 8.09 -36.93
CA ALA A 593 4.44 8.68 -37.15
C ALA A 593 4.76 9.73 -36.08
N LYS A 594 6.01 9.72 -35.59
CA LYS A 594 6.55 10.66 -34.61
C LYS A 594 7.91 11.16 -35.07
N ASP A 595 8.19 12.45 -34.87
CA ASP A 595 9.49 13.00 -35.21
C ASP A 595 10.57 12.55 -34.22
N ASN A 596 11.69 12.06 -34.75
CA ASN A 596 12.71 11.42 -33.94
C ASN A 596 13.54 12.40 -33.10
N LEU A 597 13.75 13.63 -33.57
CA LEU A 597 14.62 14.60 -32.89
C LEU A 597 13.85 15.54 -31.96
N SER A 598 12.59 15.86 -32.28
CA SER A 598 11.78 16.82 -31.52
C SER A 598 10.72 16.19 -30.62
N GLU A 599 10.20 14.99 -30.95
CA GLU A 599 9.11 14.37 -30.18
C GLU A 599 9.58 13.15 -29.36
N ARG A 600 10.36 12.24 -29.97
CA ARG A 600 10.71 10.94 -29.37
C ARG A 600 11.82 11.01 -28.32
N ALA A 601 12.83 11.85 -28.53
CA ALA A 601 14.00 11.96 -27.67
C ALA A 601 13.74 12.94 -26.51
N VAL A 602 13.49 12.40 -25.31
CA VAL A 602 13.18 13.19 -24.11
C VAL A 602 14.38 13.29 -23.15
N ASP A 603 14.28 14.20 -22.17
CA ASP A 603 15.38 14.52 -21.24
C ASP A 603 15.42 13.64 -19.99
N THR A 604 14.28 13.07 -19.57
CA THR A 604 14.15 12.35 -18.30
C THR A 604 13.44 11.02 -18.47
N ASP A 605 13.72 10.05 -17.59
CA ASP A 605 12.95 8.81 -17.55
C ASP A 605 11.48 9.07 -17.21
N GLU A 606 11.19 10.06 -16.33
CA GLU A 606 9.82 10.39 -15.93
C GLU A 606 8.99 10.74 -17.16
N GLU A 607 9.48 11.65 -18.00
CA GLU A 607 8.77 12.08 -19.21
C GLU A 607 8.56 10.93 -20.18
N ALA A 608 9.58 10.07 -20.38
CA ALA A 608 9.48 8.90 -21.24
C ALA A 608 8.38 7.94 -20.75
N ILE A 609 8.28 7.70 -19.44
CA ILE A 609 7.27 6.82 -18.83
C ILE A 609 5.86 7.36 -19.11
N TYR A 610 5.57 8.63 -18.83
CA TYR A 610 4.22 9.18 -19.01
C TYR A 610 3.84 9.27 -20.50
N LYS A 611 4.75 9.67 -21.38
CA LYS A 611 4.48 9.72 -22.83
C LYS A 611 4.27 8.32 -23.42
N ASN A 612 5.09 7.33 -23.05
CA ASN A 612 4.89 5.94 -23.49
C ASN A 612 3.59 5.35 -22.95
N PHE A 613 3.15 5.72 -21.74
CA PHE A 613 1.85 5.30 -21.21
C PHE A 613 0.68 5.92 -21.99
N GLN A 614 0.70 7.22 -22.29
CA GLN A 614 -0.33 7.84 -23.14
C GLN A 614 -0.34 7.24 -24.55
N TRP A 615 0.85 6.93 -25.09
CA TRP A 615 0.96 6.23 -26.37
C TRP A 615 0.31 4.85 -26.32
N LEU A 616 0.54 4.05 -25.27
CA LEU A 616 -0.13 2.76 -25.08
C LEU A 616 -1.66 2.91 -24.98
N LEU A 617 -2.15 3.92 -24.27
CA LEU A 617 -3.58 4.16 -24.07
C LEU A 617 -4.29 4.60 -25.37
N HIS A 618 -3.65 5.42 -26.20
CA HIS A 618 -4.36 6.14 -27.28
C HIS A 618 -3.78 5.94 -28.69
N GLU A 619 -2.51 5.58 -28.85
CA GLU A 619 -1.83 5.65 -30.15
C GLU A 619 -1.25 4.31 -30.65
N LYS A 620 -0.84 3.40 -29.75
CA LYS A 620 -0.26 2.10 -30.10
C LYS A 620 -1.21 1.28 -30.97
N ARG A 621 -0.77 0.77 -32.12
CA ARG A 621 -1.61 -0.13 -32.93
C ARG A 621 -1.83 -1.47 -32.24
N MET A 622 -3.08 -1.77 -31.91
CA MET A 622 -3.53 -3.09 -31.48
C MET A 622 -4.18 -3.77 -32.69
N VAL A 623 -3.65 -4.93 -33.08
CA VAL A 623 -4.13 -5.67 -34.26
C VAL A 623 -4.49 -7.09 -33.84
N ALA A 624 -5.66 -7.56 -34.29
CA ALA A 624 -6.06 -8.95 -34.17
C ALA A 624 -6.59 -9.45 -35.51
N VAL A 625 -6.26 -10.69 -35.90
CA VAL A 625 -6.74 -11.30 -37.13
C VAL A 625 -7.28 -12.70 -36.84
N ILE A 626 -8.54 -12.93 -37.18
CA ILE A 626 -9.21 -14.23 -37.05
C ILE A 626 -9.47 -14.79 -38.45
N PRO A 627 -8.66 -15.78 -38.90
CA PRO A 627 -8.92 -16.49 -40.14
C PRO A 627 -9.98 -17.57 -39.91
N LEU A 628 -11.06 -17.52 -40.68
CA LEU A 628 -12.20 -18.44 -40.60
C LEU A 628 -12.50 -19.04 -41.96
N ARG A 629 -12.64 -20.36 -42.00
CA ARG A 629 -13.19 -21.09 -43.13
C ARG A 629 -14.68 -21.25 -42.91
N ALA A 630 -15.50 -20.55 -43.69
CA ALA A 630 -16.95 -20.50 -43.47
C ALA A 630 -17.74 -21.24 -44.57
N SER A 631 -18.84 -21.88 -44.17
CA SER A 631 -19.78 -22.57 -45.07
C SER A 631 -21.18 -21.99 -44.91
N LEU A 632 -21.81 -21.53 -45.99
CA LEU A 632 -23.14 -20.91 -45.96
C LEU A 632 -24.29 -21.93 -45.96
N GLY A 633 -24.04 -23.16 -45.53
CA GLY A 633 -25.03 -24.24 -45.46
C GLY A 633 -25.10 -25.13 -46.71
N ALA A 634 -26.03 -26.10 -46.69
CA ALA A 634 -26.08 -27.19 -47.67
C ALA A 634 -26.39 -26.78 -49.13
N GLY A 635 -26.85 -25.55 -49.35
CA GLY A 635 -27.17 -25.02 -50.69
C GLY A 635 -26.00 -24.34 -51.41
N VAL A 636 -24.87 -24.10 -50.74
CA VAL A 636 -23.70 -23.43 -51.34
C VAL A 636 -22.61 -24.47 -51.63
N PRO A 637 -22.18 -24.63 -52.90
CA PRO A 637 -21.32 -25.73 -53.31
C PRO A 637 -19.84 -25.54 -52.95
N TYR A 638 -19.48 -24.58 -52.10
CA TYR A 638 -18.10 -24.24 -51.74
C TYR A 638 -18.00 -23.67 -50.32
N LYS A 639 -16.77 -23.65 -49.77
CA LYS A 639 -16.43 -22.95 -48.52
C LYS A 639 -15.66 -21.66 -48.83
N MET A 640 -15.94 -20.58 -48.12
CA MET A 640 -15.27 -19.29 -48.29
C MET A 640 -14.09 -19.13 -47.33
N ALA A 641 -13.16 -18.25 -47.70
CA ALA A 641 -12.11 -17.75 -46.80
C ALA A 641 -12.54 -16.40 -46.23
N ALA A 642 -12.77 -16.33 -44.92
CA ALA A 642 -13.12 -15.11 -44.20
C ALA A 642 -11.95 -14.69 -43.29
N PHE A 643 -11.55 -13.43 -43.36
CA PHE A 643 -10.58 -12.81 -42.46
C PHE A 643 -11.27 -11.69 -41.70
N VAL A 644 -11.37 -11.85 -40.39
CA VAL A 644 -11.83 -10.78 -39.50
C VAL A 644 -10.60 -10.07 -38.96
N THR A 645 -10.40 -8.81 -39.34
CA THR A 645 -9.29 -7.98 -38.89
C THR A 645 -9.81 -6.84 -38.04
N LEU A 646 -9.29 -6.73 -36.83
CA LEU A 646 -9.50 -5.59 -35.94
C LEU A 646 -8.21 -4.78 -35.88
N ILE A 647 -8.31 -3.47 -36.08
CA ILE A 647 -7.20 -2.52 -35.87
C ILE A 647 -7.71 -1.39 -34.99
N ALA A 648 -7.01 -1.13 -33.88
CA ALA A 648 -7.36 -0.09 -32.95
C ALA A 648 -6.14 0.75 -32.53
N ASN A 649 -6.40 2.03 -32.23
CA ASN A 649 -5.40 2.98 -31.76
C ASN A 649 -5.45 3.06 -30.24
N GLY A 650 -4.43 2.47 -29.63
CA GLY A 650 -4.32 2.30 -28.19
C GLY A 650 -5.38 1.38 -27.60
N LEU A 651 -5.30 1.20 -26.28
CA LEU A 651 -6.31 0.47 -25.51
C LEU A 651 -7.69 1.15 -25.58
N THR A 652 -7.74 2.49 -25.63
CA THR A 652 -9.01 3.24 -25.78
C THR A 652 -9.72 2.93 -27.10
N GLY A 653 -8.99 2.78 -28.20
CA GLY A 653 -9.57 2.35 -29.47
C GLY A 653 -10.09 0.91 -29.38
N LEU A 654 -9.36 0.03 -28.68
CA LEU A 654 -9.76 -1.38 -28.52
C LEU A 654 -11.06 -1.52 -27.70
N MET A 655 -11.24 -0.72 -26.65
CA MET A 655 -12.48 -0.71 -25.87
C MET A 655 -13.67 -0.19 -26.68
N ASN A 656 -13.42 0.73 -27.62
CA ASN A 656 -14.43 1.35 -28.48
C ASN A 656 -14.62 0.62 -29.82
N ALA A 657 -13.92 -0.49 -30.03
CA ALA A 657 -13.96 -1.26 -31.26
C ALA A 657 -15.34 -1.90 -31.46
N ARG A 658 -16.08 -1.40 -32.45
CA ARG A 658 -17.40 -1.89 -32.84
C ARG A 658 -17.44 -2.10 -34.36
N PRO A 659 -18.14 -3.12 -34.86
CA PRO A 659 -18.33 -3.31 -36.29
C PRO A 659 -19.24 -2.21 -36.85
N VAL A 660 -18.73 -1.44 -37.81
CA VAL A 660 -19.54 -0.47 -38.58
C VAL A 660 -19.71 -1.04 -39.98
N LEU A 661 -20.88 -1.66 -40.20
CA LEU A 661 -21.20 -2.36 -41.44
C LEU A 661 -22.57 -1.90 -41.95
N GLN A 662 -22.63 -1.47 -43.20
CA GLN A 662 -23.88 -1.11 -43.87
C GLN A 662 -23.89 -1.75 -45.26
N ASP A 663 -25.02 -2.33 -45.65
CA ASP A 663 -25.26 -2.74 -47.03
C ASP A 663 -26.30 -1.79 -47.66
N GLY A 664 -26.14 -1.51 -48.94
CA GLY A 664 -27.02 -0.61 -49.66
C GLY A 664 -26.96 -0.80 -51.17
N ALA A 665 -27.99 -0.28 -51.83
CA ALA A 665 -28.20 -0.46 -53.26
C ALA A 665 -27.13 0.25 -54.10
N MET A 666 -26.62 1.39 -53.62
CA MET A 666 -25.53 2.13 -54.24
C MET A 666 -24.20 1.79 -53.58
N CYS A 667 -23.14 1.94 -54.36
CA CYS A 667 -21.77 1.77 -53.92
C CYS A 667 -21.41 2.53 -52.63
N ALA A 668 -21.85 3.79 -52.53
CA ALA A 668 -21.56 4.66 -51.37
C ALA A 668 -22.25 4.21 -50.08
N ASP A 669 -23.28 3.36 -50.21
CA ASP A 669 -24.08 2.85 -49.10
C ASP A 669 -23.53 1.50 -48.57
N ARG A 670 -22.47 0.97 -49.19
CA ARG A 670 -21.79 -0.27 -48.77
C ARG A 670 -20.57 0.07 -47.92
N ILE A 671 -20.77 0.10 -46.61
CA ILE A 671 -19.76 0.48 -45.62
C ILE A 671 -19.13 -0.78 -45.01
N ASN A 672 -17.81 -0.91 -45.14
CA ASN A 672 -16.97 -1.88 -44.46
C ASN A 672 -15.60 -1.24 -44.23
N ALA A 673 -14.88 -1.62 -43.18
CA ALA A 673 -13.49 -1.21 -42.98
C ALA A 673 -13.32 0.32 -42.83
N ILE A 674 -14.26 0.97 -42.14
CA ILE A 674 -14.25 2.40 -41.86
C ILE A 674 -13.59 2.68 -40.50
N TRP A 675 -12.71 3.67 -40.47
CA TRP A 675 -12.22 4.26 -39.23
C TRP A 675 -13.33 5.07 -38.58
N ARG A 676 -13.73 4.69 -37.37
CA ARG A 676 -14.93 5.22 -36.71
C ARG A 676 -14.87 6.73 -36.47
N ILE A 677 -13.73 7.26 -36.06
CA ILE A 677 -13.56 8.69 -35.74
C ILE A 677 -13.13 9.46 -36.99
N LYS A 678 -12.12 8.97 -37.72
CA LYS A 678 -11.62 9.64 -38.94
C LYS A 678 -12.65 9.61 -40.08
N ASN A 679 -13.60 8.68 -40.03
CA ASN A 679 -14.64 8.45 -41.02
C ASN A 679 -14.08 8.21 -42.44
N THR A 680 -12.96 7.48 -42.51
CA THR A 680 -12.28 7.14 -43.76
C THR A 680 -12.16 5.64 -43.93
N PHE A 681 -12.27 5.16 -45.16
CA PHE A 681 -12.15 3.74 -45.49
C PHE A 681 -10.69 3.31 -45.63
N ILE A 682 -10.32 2.17 -45.05
CA ILE A 682 -9.03 1.53 -45.38
C ILE A 682 -9.05 0.93 -46.79
N LYS A 683 -10.23 0.44 -47.22
CA LYS A 683 -10.52 -0.12 -48.54
C LYS A 683 -11.95 0.26 -48.97
N PRO A 684 -12.15 1.31 -49.79
CA PRO A 684 -13.48 1.64 -50.30
C PRO A 684 -14.03 0.50 -51.16
N GLY A 685 -15.27 0.06 -50.89
CA GLY A 685 -15.88 -1.14 -51.49
C GLY A 685 -16.18 -1.07 -53.01
N CYS A 686 -15.78 0.02 -53.69
CA CYS A 686 -16.03 0.22 -55.11
C CYS A 686 -14.92 1.01 -55.81
N ALA A 687 -14.80 0.76 -57.11
CA ALA A 687 -13.94 1.54 -58.00
C ALA A 687 -14.50 2.94 -58.25
N SER A 688 -13.62 3.94 -58.29
CA SER A 688 -13.90 5.27 -58.84
C SER A 688 -12.80 5.67 -59.82
N SER A 689 -12.92 6.82 -60.49
CA SER A 689 -11.85 7.33 -61.36
C SER A 689 -10.55 7.63 -60.61
N THR A 690 -10.58 7.71 -59.27
CA THR A 690 -9.43 8.02 -58.41
C THR A 690 -9.10 6.91 -57.41
N GLN A 691 -9.85 5.79 -57.38
CA GLN A 691 -9.63 4.70 -56.43
C GLN A 691 -9.78 3.31 -57.10
N PRO A 692 -8.85 2.37 -56.83
CA PRO A 692 -8.88 1.02 -57.40
C PRO A 692 -10.07 0.19 -56.89
N ASN A 693 -10.47 -0.83 -57.65
CA ASN A 693 -11.54 -1.74 -57.23
C ASN A 693 -11.05 -2.72 -56.15
N PHE A 694 -11.31 -2.43 -54.87
CA PHE A 694 -10.90 -3.30 -53.76
C PHE A 694 -11.64 -4.66 -53.71
N ARG A 695 -12.64 -4.90 -54.58
CA ARG A 695 -13.25 -6.22 -54.78
C ARG A 695 -12.36 -7.18 -55.59
N GLN A 696 -11.31 -6.66 -56.22
CA GLN A 696 -10.33 -7.46 -56.95
C GLN A 696 -9.20 -7.93 -56.02
N PRO A 697 -8.78 -9.20 -56.11
CA PRO A 697 -7.59 -9.69 -55.43
C PRO A 697 -6.33 -8.83 -55.66
N GLY A 698 -5.56 -8.57 -54.60
CA GLY A 698 -4.19 -8.05 -54.71
C GLY A 698 -4.00 -6.53 -54.73
N ILE A 699 -4.99 -5.71 -54.35
CA ILE A 699 -4.88 -4.23 -54.29
C ILE A 699 -4.16 -3.72 -53.02
N PRO A 700 -3.32 -2.64 -53.08
CA PRO A 700 -2.49 -2.21 -51.96
C PRO A 700 -3.27 -1.60 -50.82
N ILE A 701 -2.92 -2.00 -49.60
CA ILE A 701 -3.12 -1.14 -48.43
C ILE A 701 -1.87 -0.26 -48.34
N LEU A 702 -2.07 1.05 -48.30
CA LEU A 702 -1.03 2.06 -48.16
C LEU A 702 -1.09 2.67 -46.76
N GLN A 703 0.01 3.28 -46.31
CA GLN A 703 0.12 3.91 -45.00
C GLN A 703 -0.93 5.03 -44.81
N GLU A 704 -1.23 5.78 -45.86
CA GLU A 704 -2.25 6.85 -45.88
C GLU A 704 -3.68 6.36 -45.58
N ASN A 705 -3.95 5.05 -45.72
CA ASN A 705 -5.24 4.46 -45.40
C ASN A 705 -5.46 4.24 -43.90
N TYR A 706 -4.44 4.45 -43.06
CA TYR A 706 -4.55 4.32 -41.60
C TYR A 706 -5.01 5.63 -40.93
N SER A 707 -5.75 5.50 -39.83
CA SER A 707 -6.14 6.64 -39.02
C SER A 707 -5.00 7.07 -38.10
N ASP A 708 -4.64 8.34 -38.15
CA ASP A 708 -3.72 9.03 -37.26
C ASP A 708 -4.41 9.60 -36.01
N ILE A 709 -5.74 9.42 -35.87
CA ILE A 709 -6.52 9.93 -34.74
C ILE A 709 -6.37 9.01 -33.52
N PRO A 710 -5.97 9.53 -32.35
CA PRO A 710 -5.81 8.71 -31.14
C PRO A 710 -7.15 8.14 -30.64
N GLY A 711 -7.19 6.86 -30.26
CA GLY A 711 -8.41 6.16 -29.80
C GLY A 711 -9.37 5.74 -30.91
N ASP A 712 -9.01 5.92 -32.17
CA ASP A 712 -9.80 5.43 -33.31
C ASP A 712 -9.72 3.90 -33.44
N SER A 713 -10.72 3.29 -34.09
CA SER A 713 -10.74 1.86 -34.34
C SER A 713 -11.44 1.54 -35.65
N MET A 714 -11.10 0.38 -36.19
CA MET A 714 -11.64 -0.14 -37.42
C MET A 714 -11.83 -1.64 -37.29
N PHE A 715 -13.01 -2.07 -37.70
CA PHE A 715 -13.32 -3.47 -37.89
C PHE A 715 -13.43 -3.77 -39.39
N TYR A 716 -12.73 -4.79 -39.85
CA TYR A 716 -12.67 -5.18 -41.25
C TYR A 716 -13.00 -6.66 -41.41
N LEU A 717 -14.08 -6.98 -42.12
CA LEU A 717 -14.42 -8.35 -42.48
C LEU A 717 -14.18 -8.56 -43.97
N GLU A 718 -13.28 -9.49 -44.28
CA GLU A 718 -12.91 -9.82 -45.64
C GLU A 718 -13.32 -11.26 -46.03
N ALA A 719 -14.32 -11.45 -46.90
CA ALA A 719 -14.76 -12.79 -47.33
C ALA A 719 -14.54 -13.01 -48.84
N TRP A 720 -13.84 -14.09 -49.19
CA TRP A 720 -13.46 -14.45 -50.56
C TRP A 720 -14.08 -15.76 -51.00
N ASP A 721 -14.71 -15.76 -52.17
CA ASP A 721 -15.39 -16.93 -52.72
C ASP A 721 -15.44 -17.01 -54.26
N TYR A 722 -15.97 -18.13 -54.79
CA TYR A 722 -15.96 -18.47 -56.22
C TYR A 722 -17.21 -18.06 -57.00
N GLY A 723 -18.01 -17.11 -56.51
CA GLY A 723 -19.24 -16.75 -57.23
C GLY A 723 -20.45 -17.63 -56.88
N THR A 724 -21.66 -17.15 -57.15
CA THR A 724 -22.92 -17.91 -57.01
C THR A 724 -22.91 -19.28 -57.73
N SER A 725 -22.13 -19.42 -58.81
CA SER A 725 -22.01 -20.64 -59.61
C SER A 725 -20.96 -21.63 -59.11
N GLY A 726 -20.09 -21.23 -58.18
CA GLY A 726 -18.95 -22.04 -57.71
C GLY A 726 -17.90 -22.35 -58.80
N THR A 727 -17.98 -21.69 -59.95
CA THR A 727 -17.11 -21.91 -61.12
C THR A 727 -16.39 -20.64 -61.59
N GLY A 728 -16.65 -19.50 -60.94
CA GLY A 728 -16.04 -18.20 -61.25
C GLY A 728 -14.63 -18.05 -60.67
N SER A 729 -13.98 -16.94 -61.01
CA SER A 729 -12.75 -16.50 -60.32
C SER A 729 -13.05 -16.12 -58.87
N LEU A 730 -12.05 -16.24 -57.99
CA LEU A 730 -12.17 -15.76 -56.61
C LEU A 730 -12.46 -14.26 -56.60
N THR A 731 -13.53 -13.86 -55.92
CA THR A 731 -13.94 -12.46 -55.79
C THR A 731 -14.29 -12.17 -54.34
N PHE A 732 -14.14 -10.90 -53.95
CA PHE A 732 -14.70 -10.41 -52.70
C PHE A 732 -16.23 -10.51 -52.78
N ASN A 733 -16.84 -11.21 -51.81
CA ASN A 733 -18.04 -12.03 -51.99
C ASN A 733 -19.16 -11.42 -52.88
N SER A 734 -19.70 -12.29 -53.72
CA SER A 734 -20.60 -12.10 -54.86
C SER A 734 -22.07 -12.50 -54.62
N LEU A 735 -22.42 -13.09 -53.46
CA LEU A 735 -23.77 -13.63 -53.15
C LEU A 735 -24.67 -12.72 -52.30
N GLY A 736 -24.22 -11.51 -51.94
CA GLY A 736 -25.01 -10.55 -51.17
C GLY A 736 -24.33 -10.19 -49.86
N ASP A 737 -23.61 -9.07 -49.88
CA ASP A 737 -22.81 -8.50 -48.80
C ASP A 737 -23.59 -8.56 -47.45
N ALA A 738 -24.90 -8.29 -47.43
CA ALA A 738 -25.77 -8.43 -46.26
C ALA A 738 -25.82 -9.83 -45.59
N SER A 739 -25.81 -10.93 -46.35
CA SER A 739 -26.04 -12.28 -45.79
C SER A 739 -24.88 -12.76 -44.92
N VAL A 740 -23.64 -12.53 -45.37
CA VAL A 740 -22.43 -12.84 -44.60
C VAL A 740 -22.29 -11.88 -43.43
N TYR A 741 -22.54 -10.59 -43.65
CA TYR A 741 -22.45 -9.58 -42.59
C TYR A 741 -23.45 -9.84 -41.46
N SER A 742 -24.68 -10.26 -41.78
CA SER A 742 -25.72 -10.58 -40.78
C SER A 742 -25.38 -11.79 -39.88
N ILE A 743 -24.52 -12.72 -40.34
CA ILE A 743 -24.07 -13.86 -39.54
C ILE A 743 -23.05 -13.41 -38.50
N PHE A 744 -22.10 -12.60 -38.94
CA PHE A 744 -21.07 -12.08 -38.06
C PHE A 744 -21.64 -11.02 -37.12
N TYR A 745 -22.51 -10.13 -37.60
CA TYR A 745 -23.06 -8.97 -36.88
C TYR A 745 -24.49 -8.64 -37.36
N PRO A 746 -25.53 -9.28 -36.80
CA PRO A 746 -26.91 -9.13 -37.26
C PRO A 746 -27.51 -7.74 -36.99
N SER A 747 -26.98 -6.98 -36.04
CA SER A 747 -27.46 -5.63 -35.68
C SER A 747 -26.27 -4.74 -35.27
N PRO A 748 -25.55 -4.15 -36.23
CA PRO A 748 -24.34 -3.37 -35.93
C PRO A 748 -24.62 -2.15 -35.04
N ASP A 749 -25.78 -1.51 -35.21
CA ASP A 749 -26.20 -0.33 -34.41
C ASP A 749 -26.47 -0.65 -32.93
N ASP A 750 -26.79 -1.91 -32.62
CA ASP A 750 -27.11 -2.39 -31.27
C ASP A 750 -26.00 -3.27 -30.66
N SER A 751 -24.85 -3.41 -31.34
CA SER A 751 -23.75 -4.28 -30.89
C SER A 751 -22.89 -3.63 -29.80
N TYR A 752 -22.57 -4.39 -28.75
CA TYR A 752 -21.50 -4.00 -27.82
C TYR A 752 -20.16 -4.38 -28.43
N GLY A 753 -19.09 -3.67 -28.08
CA GLY A 753 -17.78 -3.84 -28.74
C GLY A 753 -17.17 -5.24 -28.61
N VAL A 754 -16.02 -5.43 -29.26
CA VAL A 754 -15.25 -6.69 -29.22
C VAL A 754 -14.84 -7.06 -27.78
N ILE A 755 -14.64 -6.05 -26.94
CA ILE A 755 -14.41 -6.21 -25.50
C ILE A 755 -15.77 -6.15 -24.79
N PRO A 756 -16.04 -7.08 -23.84
CA PRO A 756 -17.26 -7.05 -23.04
C PRO A 756 -17.56 -5.68 -22.44
N GLN A 757 -18.82 -5.24 -22.57
CA GLN A 757 -19.24 -3.89 -22.22
C GLN A 757 -18.99 -3.54 -20.75
N VAL A 758 -19.04 -4.51 -19.84
CA VAL A 758 -18.73 -4.29 -18.41
C VAL A 758 -17.29 -3.83 -18.16
N ILE A 759 -16.35 -4.26 -18.99
CA ILE A 759 -14.96 -3.80 -18.93
C ILE A 759 -14.82 -2.46 -19.65
N ALA A 760 -15.40 -2.35 -20.86
CA ALA A 760 -15.30 -1.15 -21.69
C ALA A 760 -15.92 0.10 -21.05
N ALA A 761 -17.11 -0.02 -20.45
CA ALA A 761 -17.81 1.11 -19.81
C ALA A 761 -17.01 1.71 -18.63
N ASN A 762 -16.25 0.88 -17.93
CA ASN A 762 -15.46 1.29 -16.75
C ASN A 762 -13.98 1.59 -17.10
N PHE A 763 -13.58 1.56 -18.37
CA PHE A 763 -12.17 1.67 -18.79
C PHE A 763 -11.56 3.06 -18.54
N ALA A 764 -12.35 4.14 -18.52
CA ALA A 764 -11.85 5.51 -18.36
C ALA A 764 -10.96 5.70 -17.11
N VAL A 765 -11.18 4.86 -16.08
CA VAL A 765 -10.36 4.85 -14.87
C VAL A 765 -8.88 4.54 -15.15
N MET A 766 -8.57 3.78 -16.21
CA MET A 766 -7.18 3.45 -16.59
C MET A 766 -6.39 4.68 -17.03
N GLU A 767 -7.04 5.72 -17.54
CA GLU A 767 -6.39 6.99 -17.87
C GLU A 767 -5.89 7.69 -16.59
N ARG A 768 -6.61 7.50 -15.48
CA ARG A 768 -6.30 8.09 -14.15
C ARG A 768 -5.03 7.54 -13.54
N LEU A 769 -4.56 6.36 -13.99
CA LEU A 769 -3.26 5.83 -13.60
C LEU A 769 -2.11 6.77 -13.97
N SER A 770 -2.32 7.67 -14.93
CA SER A 770 -1.28 8.57 -15.44
C SER A 770 -1.56 10.05 -15.24
N PHE A 771 -2.79 10.52 -15.50
CA PHE A 771 -3.16 11.92 -15.33
C PHE A 771 -4.51 12.05 -14.64
N LEU A 772 -4.59 12.97 -13.68
CA LEU A 772 -5.75 13.23 -12.83
C LEU A 772 -6.53 14.43 -13.37
N THR A 773 -7.07 14.29 -14.58
CA THR A 773 -7.80 15.36 -15.29
C THR A 773 -8.87 14.84 -16.26
N PRO A 774 -10.11 15.36 -16.27
CA PRO A 774 -11.16 14.80 -17.13
C PRO A 774 -10.85 14.92 -18.63
N ASP A 775 -9.88 15.75 -19.00
CA ASP A 775 -9.40 15.84 -20.37
C ASP A 775 -8.59 14.61 -20.78
N LYS A 776 -8.77 14.18 -22.04
CA LYS A 776 -7.90 13.18 -22.67
C LYS A 776 -6.49 13.75 -22.82
N VAL A 777 -5.47 13.05 -22.35
CA VAL A 777 -4.07 13.46 -22.45
C VAL A 777 -3.36 12.65 -23.54
N LEU A 778 -2.63 13.33 -24.41
CA LEU A 778 -1.94 12.77 -25.57
C LEU A 778 -0.43 12.97 -25.43
N PRO A 779 0.41 12.03 -25.90
CA PRO A 779 1.84 12.03 -25.60
C PRO A 779 2.61 13.22 -26.19
N SER A 780 2.22 13.72 -27.37
CA SER A 780 2.67 14.95 -28.07
C SER A 780 2.37 14.80 -29.58
N GLY A 781 2.28 15.90 -30.34
CA GLY A 781 2.21 15.88 -31.82
C GLY A 781 1.01 16.61 -32.44
N PRO A 782 0.71 16.41 -33.75
CA PRO A 782 -0.30 17.17 -34.52
C PRO A 782 -1.76 16.94 -34.08
N ASN A 783 -1.99 16.03 -33.14
CA ASN A 783 -3.30 15.53 -32.72
C ASN A 783 -3.87 16.20 -31.46
N VAL A 784 -3.24 17.28 -30.97
CA VAL A 784 -3.71 18.08 -29.81
C VAL A 784 -5.12 18.65 -29.99
N THR A 785 -5.67 18.65 -31.20
CA THR A 785 -7.09 18.97 -31.43
C THR A 785 -8.05 17.99 -30.74
N TYR A 786 -7.60 16.77 -30.42
CA TYR A 786 -8.41 15.72 -29.81
C TYR A 786 -8.16 15.51 -28.30
N GLY A 787 -7.29 16.34 -27.68
CA GLY A 787 -6.92 16.22 -26.26
C GLY A 787 -5.73 17.11 -25.90
N LYS A 788 -5.42 17.23 -24.61
CA LYS A 788 -4.29 18.03 -24.12
C LYS A 788 -2.97 17.29 -24.30
N SER A 789 -1.86 18.01 -24.50
CA SER A 789 -0.56 17.36 -24.51
C SER A 789 -0.07 17.02 -23.10
N VAL A 790 0.89 16.09 -22.99
CA VAL A 790 1.56 15.74 -21.72
C VAL A 790 2.22 16.97 -21.09
N GLU A 791 2.76 17.89 -21.89
CA GLU A 791 3.39 19.12 -21.42
C GLU A 791 2.36 20.07 -20.77
N GLU A 792 1.17 20.20 -21.36
CA GLU A 792 0.08 21.02 -20.80
C GLU A 792 -0.50 20.42 -19.51
N ALA A 793 -0.63 19.08 -19.47
CA ALA A 793 -1.18 18.36 -18.33
C ALA A 793 -0.13 17.97 -17.28
N TRP A 794 1.14 18.38 -17.44
CA TRP A 794 2.27 17.94 -16.61
C TRP A 794 1.95 18.12 -15.11
N GLY A 795 1.41 19.27 -14.68
CA GLY A 795 1.08 19.51 -13.27
C GLY A 795 0.08 18.52 -12.64
N GLN A 796 -0.67 17.77 -13.43
CA GLN A 796 -1.76 16.86 -13.00
C GLN A 796 -1.39 15.37 -13.09
N ARG A 797 -0.09 15.04 -13.20
CA ARG A 797 0.39 13.66 -13.25
C ARG A 797 0.04 12.88 -11.98
N ASN A 798 -0.38 11.63 -12.15
CA ASN A 798 -0.54 10.68 -11.06
C ASN A 798 0.83 10.10 -10.67
N LYS A 799 1.38 10.57 -9.55
CA LYS A 799 2.69 10.18 -9.03
C LYS A 799 2.76 8.75 -8.47
N LEU A 800 1.65 8.01 -8.46
CA LEU A 800 1.64 6.58 -8.12
C LEU A 800 2.05 5.67 -9.30
N LEU A 801 2.00 6.16 -10.56
CA LEU A 801 2.35 5.35 -11.74
C LEU A 801 3.73 4.68 -11.63
N PRO A 802 4.81 5.38 -11.21
CA PRO A 802 6.13 4.76 -11.09
C PRO A 802 6.15 3.61 -10.06
N LEU A 803 5.37 3.71 -8.98
CA LEU A 803 5.25 2.65 -7.99
C LEU A 803 4.55 1.42 -8.59
N ILE A 804 3.43 1.63 -9.29
CA ILE A 804 2.70 0.57 -10.00
C ILE A 804 3.59 -0.11 -11.04
N LEU A 805 4.41 0.68 -11.76
CA LEU A 805 5.35 0.19 -12.76
C LEU A 805 6.45 -0.69 -12.12
N SER A 806 7.00 -0.26 -10.98
CA SER A 806 7.99 -1.06 -10.24
C SER A 806 7.40 -2.37 -9.72
N LEU A 807 6.14 -2.35 -9.25
CA LEU A 807 5.42 -3.55 -8.84
C LEU A 807 5.18 -4.48 -10.04
N ALA A 808 4.71 -3.95 -11.18
CA ALA A 808 4.51 -4.71 -12.41
C ALA A 808 5.79 -5.41 -12.85
N TRP A 809 6.92 -4.70 -12.82
CA TRP A 809 8.23 -5.26 -13.13
C TRP A 809 8.57 -6.41 -12.17
N THR A 810 8.48 -6.18 -10.86
CA THR A 810 8.82 -7.21 -9.87
C THR A 810 7.95 -8.46 -9.97
N LEU A 811 6.64 -8.30 -10.21
CA LEU A 811 5.74 -9.45 -10.38
C LEU A 811 6.03 -10.20 -11.69
N ASP A 812 6.29 -9.50 -12.79
CA ASP A 812 6.62 -10.12 -14.08
C ASP A 812 7.95 -10.91 -14.02
N ASP A 813 8.96 -10.38 -13.31
CA ASP A 813 10.24 -11.08 -13.10
C ASP A 813 10.10 -12.35 -12.25
N GLN A 814 9.04 -12.45 -11.42
CA GLN A 814 8.76 -13.61 -10.57
C GLN A 814 7.65 -14.51 -11.10
N ALA A 815 7.07 -14.19 -12.26
CA ALA A 815 6.06 -15.01 -12.92
C ALA A 815 6.73 -16.12 -13.75
N SER A 816 6.17 -17.33 -13.71
CA SER A 816 6.70 -18.48 -14.47
C SER A 816 5.57 -19.33 -15.03
N PRO A 817 5.30 -19.24 -16.35
CA PRO A 817 4.35 -20.12 -17.03
C PRO A 817 4.72 -21.61 -16.94
N SER A 818 6.02 -21.93 -17.00
CA SER A 818 6.52 -23.32 -16.96
C SER A 818 6.33 -23.99 -15.60
N LEU A 819 6.41 -23.22 -14.51
CA LEU A 819 6.17 -23.69 -13.15
C LEU A 819 4.73 -23.43 -12.68
N ASN A 820 3.88 -22.85 -13.54
CA ASN A 820 2.53 -22.41 -13.20
C ASN A 820 2.50 -21.47 -11.97
N LYS A 821 3.42 -20.52 -11.91
CA LYS A 821 3.55 -19.53 -10.83
C LYS A 821 3.06 -18.16 -11.29
N ASN A 822 2.03 -17.65 -10.63
CA ASN A 822 1.36 -16.40 -10.97
C ASN A 822 1.34 -15.44 -9.76
N PRO A 823 2.36 -14.57 -9.61
CA PRO A 823 2.44 -13.62 -8.51
C PRO A 823 1.41 -12.49 -8.61
N PHE A 824 0.80 -12.26 -9.78
CA PHE A 824 -0.27 -11.26 -9.94
C PHE A 824 -1.53 -11.59 -9.14
N GLN A 825 -1.72 -12.86 -8.74
CA GLN A 825 -2.83 -13.27 -7.87
C GLN A 825 -2.79 -12.60 -6.49
N ILE A 826 -1.61 -12.14 -6.05
CA ILE A 826 -1.47 -11.38 -4.81
C ILE A 826 -2.22 -10.05 -4.93
N LEU A 827 -2.04 -9.35 -6.06
CA LEU A 827 -2.68 -8.07 -6.34
C LEU A 827 -4.19 -8.25 -6.54
N THR A 828 -4.61 -9.24 -7.34
CA THR A 828 -6.04 -9.45 -7.62
C THR A 828 -6.79 -9.96 -6.39
N GLY A 829 -6.17 -10.82 -5.58
CA GLY A 829 -6.72 -11.28 -4.30
C GLY A 829 -6.93 -10.15 -3.29
N LEU A 830 -5.96 -9.24 -3.15
CA LEU A 830 -6.12 -8.05 -2.31
C LEU A 830 -7.26 -7.14 -2.84
N SER A 831 -7.31 -6.92 -4.15
CA SER A 831 -8.38 -6.11 -4.74
C SER A 831 -9.77 -6.72 -4.56
N ALA A 832 -9.87 -8.06 -4.59
CA ALA A 832 -11.12 -8.77 -4.37
C ALA A 832 -11.64 -8.58 -2.94
N ALA A 833 -10.76 -8.62 -1.92
CA ALA A 833 -11.14 -8.31 -0.54
C ALA A 833 -11.63 -6.85 -0.39
N LEU A 834 -10.95 -5.91 -1.04
CA LEU A 834 -11.29 -4.47 -1.02
C LEU A 834 -12.51 -4.12 -1.90
N THR A 835 -13.00 -5.04 -2.73
CA THR A 835 -14.18 -4.83 -3.59
C THR A 835 -15.48 -5.27 -2.92
N ARG A 836 -15.43 -6.01 -1.81
CA ARG A 836 -16.62 -6.45 -1.07
C ARG A 836 -17.42 -5.26 -0.54
N PRO A 837 -18.77 -5.25 -0.64
CA PRO A 837 -19.67 -6.37 -0.98
C PRO A 837 -19.99 -6.52 -2.48
N LEU A 838 -19.32 -5.79 -3.38
CA LEU A 838 -19.67 -5.82 -4.80
C LEU A 838 -19.28 -7.14 -5.48
N LEU A 839 -18.35 -7.89 -4.91
CA LEU A 839 -18.01 -9.23 -5.41
C LEU A 839 -18.99 -10.25 -4.83
N ALA A 840 -19.69 -10.99 -5.69
CA ALA A 840 -20.67 -11.99 -5.28
C ALA A 840 -20.71 -13.20 -6.23
N ARG A 841 -21.23 -14.32 -5.72
CA ARG A 841 -21.51 -15.51 -6.53
C ARG A 841 -23.02 -15.63 -6.79
N ILE A 842 -23.41 -15.52 -8.05
CA ILE A 842 -24.82 -15.54 -8.47
C ILE A 842 -25.12 -16.71 -9.40
N THR A 843 -26.39 -17.05 -9.57
CA THR A 843 -26.84 -17.91 -10.68
C THR A 843 -26.88 -17.08 -11.97
N ASP A 844 -26.25 -17.57 -13.03
CA ASP A 844 -26.22 -16.94 -14.36
C ASP A 844 -27.67 -16.81 -14.87
N PRO A 845 -28.18 -15.57 -14.95
CA PRO A 845 -29.57 -15.26 -15.29
C PRO A 845 -29.82 -15.35 -16.81
N GLU A 846 -28.77 -15.46 -17.62
CA GLU A 846 -28.92 -15.40 -19.08
C GLU A 846 -29.78 -16.56 -19.60
N PRO A 847 -30.68 -16.31 -20.56
CA PRO A 847 -31.51 -17.36 -21.14
C PRO A 847 -30.63 -18.50 -21.69
N ASN A 848 -30.99 -19.73 -21.37
CA ASN A 848 -30.23 -20.94 -21.70
C ASN A 848 -28.88 -21.09 -20.99
N SER A 849 -28.53 -20.27 -19.99
CA SER A 849 -27.33 -20.49 -19.15
C SER A 849 -27.29 -21.90 -18.54
N GLY A 850 -28.46 -22.49 -18.28
CA GLY A 850 -28.60 -23.78 -17.61
C GLY A 850 -28.54 -23.67 -16.08
N GLY A 851 -28.74 -22.46 -15.52
CA GLY A 851 -28.72 -22.23 -14.07
C GLY A 851 -27.34 -22.42 -13.45
N ARG A 852 -26.27 -22.12 -14.19
CA ARG A 852 -24.88 -22.20 -13.71
C ARG A 852 -24.60 -21.10 -12.70
N THR A 853 -23.59 -21.28 -11.87
CA THR A 853 -23.17 -20.23 -10.92
C THR A 853 -21.91 -19.55 -11.43
N ILE A 854 -21.88 -18.22 -11.35
CA ILE A 854 -20.78 -17.38 -11.83
C ILE A 854 -20.38 -16.37 -10.76
N ASP A 855 -19.11 -15.95 -10.78
CA ASP A 855 -18.61 -14.88 -9.93
C ASP A 855 -18.69 -13.56 -10.70
N VAL A 856 -19.26 -12.53 -10.08
CA VAL A 856 -19.47 -11.22 -10.71
C VAL A 856 -19.14 -10.07 -9.77
N VAL A 857 -18.73 -8.95 -10.36
CA VAL A 857 -18.73 -7.65 -9.69
C VAL A 857 -20.04 -6.94 -10.02
N LYS A 858 -20.82 -6.61 -8.99
CA LYS A 858 -22.18 -6.07 -9.10
C LYS A 858 -22.21 -4.70 -9.79
N ILE A 859 -23.22 -4.53 -10.65
CA ILE A 859 -23.44 -3.34 -11.49
C ILE A 859 -24.77 -2.64 -11.14
N VAL A 860 -24.95 -1.40 -11.63
CA VAL A 860 -25.96 -0.44 -11.11
C VAL A 860 -27.37 -1.01 -10.98
N ASN A 861 -27.93 -1.58 -12.05
CA ASN A 861 -29.37 -1.85 -12.11
C ASN A 861 -29.76 -3.29 -11.82
N SER A 862 -28.93 -4.26 -12.19
CA SER A 862 -29.20 -5.66 -11.92
C SER A 862 -27.89 -6.43 -11.78
N ASP A 863 -27.84 -7.36 -10.83
CA ASP A 863 -26.75 -8.36 -10.80
C ASP A 863 -26.75 -9.21 -12.06
N SER A 864 -27.90 -9.24 -12.75
CA SER A 864 -28.14 -10.12 -13.87
C SER A 864 -27.60 -9.64 -15.21
N SER A 865 -27.35 -8.34 -15.36
CA SER A 865 -26.97 -7.76 -16.65
C SER A 865 -25.47 -7.90 -17.00
N VAL A 866 -24.64 -8.50 -16.13
CA VAL A 866 -23.17 -8.53 -16.28
C VAL A 866 -22.71 -9.22 -17.58
N ARG A 867 -23.41 -10.30 -17.97
CA ARG A 867 -23.23 -10.96 -19.27
C ARG A 867 -24.24 -10.50 -20.31
N SER A 868 -25.31 -9.83 -19.91
CA SER A 868 -26.46 -9.67 -20.78
C SER A 868 -26.12 -8.89 -22.02
N ASN A 869 -26.44 -9.46 -23.17
CA ASN A 869 -26.31 -8.76 -24.43
C ASN A 869 -27.55 -7.89 -24.73
N SER A 870 -28.40 -7.58 -23.75
CA SER A 870 -29.58 -6.71 -23.93
C SER A 870 -29.57 -5.46 -23.05
N ALA A 871 -28.62 -5.35 -22.12
CA ALA A 871 -28.52 -4.29 -21.11
C ALA A 871 -27.97 -2.97 -21.68
N THR A 872 -28.49 -1.82 -21.27
CA THR A 872 -27.96 -0.52 -21.76
C THR A 872 -26.54 -0.23 -21.26
N GLU A 873 -25.77 0.62 -21.96
CA GLU A 873 -24.38 0.96 -21.56
C GLU A 873 -24.30 1.50 -20.12
N SER A 874 -25.31 2.26 -19.67
CA SER A 874 -25.42 2.77 -18.31
C SER A 874 -25.61 1.69 -17.24
N GLU A 875 -26.09 0.50 -17.60
CA GLU A 875 -26.31 -0.59 -16.63
C GLU A 875 -25.00 -1.25 -16.18
N TYR A 876 -23.93 -1.13 -16.96
CA TYR A 876 -22.65 -1.81 -16.73
C TYR A 876 -21.68 -1.08 -15.79
N PHE A 877 -22.01 0.13 -15.35
CA PHE A 877 -21.21 0.82 -14.34
C PHE A 877 -21.31 0.10 -12.98
N PHE A 878 -20.29 0.27 -12.14
CA PHE A 878 -20.29 -0.33 -10.81
C PHE A 878 -21.44 0.20 -9.94
N ARG A 879 -22.03 -0.71 -9.14
CA ARG A 879 -23.12 -0.38 -8.23
C ARG A 879 -22.66 0.54 -7.10
N TYR A 880 -23.48 1.54 -6.77
CA TYR A 880 -23.33 2.36 -5.57
C TYR A 880 -24.60 2.48 -4.72
N LEU A 881 -25.77 2.10 -5.26
CA LEU A 881 -27.05 1.97 -4.56
C LEU A 881 -27.64 0.60 -4.85
N ASP A 882 -28.30 0.01 -3.86
CA ASP A 882 -29.13 -1.17 -4.06
C ASP A 882 -30.35 -0.84 -4.94
N PRO A 883 -30.62 -1.59 -6.02
CA PRO A 883 -31.69 -1.26 -6.97
C PRO A 883 -33.10 -1.40 -6.39
N ILE A 884 -33.29 -2.10 -5.26
CA ILE A 884 -34.60 -2.37 -4.67
C ILE A 884 -34.88 -1.41 -3.51
N SER A 885 -33.97 -1.36 -2.53
CA SER A 885 -34.10 -0.57 -1.30
C SER A 885 -33.58 0.86 -1.44
N ASN A 886 -32.82 1.18 -2.51
CA ASN A 886 -32.07 2.43 -2.68
C ASN A 886 -31.08 2.73 -1.55
N LYS A 887 -30.71 1.72 -0.75
CA LYS A 887 -29.70 1.86 0.31
C LYS A 887 -28.30 1.93 -0.31
N PRO A 888 -27.39 2.77 0.24
CA PRO A 888 -26.04 2.93 -0.30
C PRO A 888 -25.17 1.70 -0.10
N VAL A 889 -24.45 1.30 -1.15
CA VAL A 889 -23.45 0.21 -1.12
C VAL A 889 -22.05 0.83 -1.00
N ARG A 890 -21.26 0.35 -0.04
CA ARG A 890 -19.95 0.89 0.33
C ARG A 890 -18.90 -0.21 0.46
N SER A 891 -17.76 0.02 -0.18
CA SER A 891 -16.54 -0.80 -0.06
C SER A 891 -15.68 -0.35 1.14
N PRO A 892 -14.67 -1.11 1.58
CA PRO A 892 -13.79 -0.69 2.66
C PRO A 892 -13.06 0.61 2.29
N LEU A 893 -12.70 0.75 1.01
CA LEU A 893 -12.09 1.97 0.49
C LEU A 893 -13.05 3.17 0.53
N SER A 894 -14.35 2.97 0.28
CA SER A 894 -15.36 4.02 0.46
C SER A 894 -15.41 4.52 1.91
N ILE A 895 -15.39 3.60 2.89
CA ILE A 895 -15.46 3.95 4.31
C ILE A 895 -14.18 4.66 4.76
N LEU A 896 -13.03 4.22 4.25
CA LEU A 896 -11.74 4.85 4.56
C LEU A 896 -11.58 6.22 3.88
N ALA A 897 -12.18 6.43 2.72
CA ALA A 897 -12.08 7.68 1.96
C ALA A 897 -13.02 8.79 2.46
N GLU A 898 -14.21 8.44 2.93
CA GLU A 898 -15.27 9.39 3.28
C GLU A 898 -16.25 8.82 4.33
N ASN A 899 -16.93 9.69 5.06
CA ASN A 899 -18.02 9.31 5.98
C ASN A 899 -19.30 9.03 5.20
N GLU A 900 -19.61 9.86 4.22
CA GLU A 900 -20.75 9.71 3.30
C GLU A 900 -20.25 9.87 1.87
N ARG A 901 -20.96 9.29 0.91
CA ARG A 901 -20.58 9.37 -0.50
C ARG A 901 -20.40 10.83 -0.93
N ARG A 902 -19.29 11.11 -1.62
CA ARG A 902 -18.85 12.42 -2.14
C ARG A 902 -18.21 13.38 -1.13
N TYR A 903 -18.18 13.15 0.18
CA TYR A 903 -17.72 14.17 1.14
C TYR A 903 -16.20 14.28 1.34
N GLN A 904 -15.43 13.23 0.98
CA GLN A 904 -13.96 13.22 1.07
C GLN A 904 -13.43 13.56 2.47
N ASP A 905 -14.07 13.02 3.50
CA ASP A 905 -13.84 13.36 4.89
C ASP A 905 -13.47 12.13 5.76
N GLY A 906 -12.88 11.11 5.14
CA GLY A 906 -12.41 9.89 5.79
C GLY A 906 -10.93 9.92 6.20
N LEU A 907 -10.45 8.80 6.76
CA LEU A 907 -9.07 8.65 7.24
C LEU A 907 -8.04 8.78 6.11
N LEU A 908 -8.31 8.23 4.93
CA LEU A 908 -7.40 8.36 3.78
C LEU A 908 -7.28 9.81 3.31
N ASN A 909 -8.34 10.61 3.46
CA ASN A 909 -8.27 12.04 3.15
C ASN A 909 -7.27 12.75 4.08
N LEU A 910 -7.29 12.46 5.39
CA LEU A 910 -6.34 13.03 6.36
C LEU A 910 -4.90 12.64 6.02
N MET A 911 -4.66 11.36 5.72
CA MET A 911 -3.32 10.87 5.38
C MET A 911 -2.80 11.50 4.08
N SER A 912 -3.67 11.65 3.07
CA SER A 912 -3.33 12.24 1.76
C SER A 912 -2.98 13.73 1.79
N ARG A 913 -3.23 14.41 2.92
CA ARG A 913 -2.88 15.83 3.14
C ARG A 913 -1.49 16.03 3.76
N THR A 914 -0.70 14.96 3.86
CA THR A 914 0.66 14.97 4.40
C THR A 914 1.67 14.53 3.35
N ASP A 915 2.93 14.31 3.73
CA ASP A 915 3.98 13.75 2.87
C ASP A 915 4.34 12.30 3.27
N LEU A 916 3.40 11.57 3.87
CA LEU A 916 3.64 10.22 4.39
C LEU A 916 4.03 9.25 3.28
N LEU A 917 3.22 9.16 2.22
CA LEU A 917 3.47 8.26 1.08
C LEU A 917 4.68 8.71 0.28
N SER A 918 4.85 10.01 0.09
CA SER A 918 6.02 10.57 -0.59
C SER A 918 7.32 10.20 0.14
N THR A 919 7.33 10.32 1.47
CA THR A 919 8.48 9.93 2.32
C THR A 919 8.73 8.42 2.27
N PHE A 920 7.67 7.61 2.33
CA PHE A 920 7.77 6.15 2.21
C PHE A 920 8.36 5.72 0.86
N VAL A 921 7.89 6.30 -0.25
CA VAL A 921 8.39 6.02 -1.60
C VAL A 921 9.86 6.42 -1.74
N GLN A 922 10.24 7.58 -1.19
CA GLN A 922 11.66 7.99 -1.14
C GLN A 922 12.49 7.01 -0.32
N MET A 923 12.01 6.57 0.85
CA MET A 923 12.72 5.58 1.66
C MET A 923 12.91 4.25 0.91
N LEU A 924 11.88 3.77 0.21
CA LEU A 924 11.98 2.58 -0.64
C LEU A 924 13.03 2.75 -1.75
N ALA A 925 13.04 3.89 -2.44
CA ALA A 925 14.07 4.18 -3.46
C ALA A 925 15.47 4.14 -2.87
N GLU A 926 15.64 4.78 -1.71
CA GLU A 926 16.90 4.88 -1.00
C GLU A 926 17.38 3.50 -0.49
N MET A 927 16.48 2.61 -0.07
CA MET A 927 16.82 1.21 0.31
C MET A 927 17.12 0.31 -0.89
N GLY A 928 16.58 0.63 -2.07
CA GLY A 928 16.82 -0.13 -3.31
C GLY A 928 18.18 0.14 -3.96
N ARG A 929 18.92 1.15 -3.48
CA ARG A 929 20.21 1.56 -4.04
C ARG A 929 21.30 0.49 -3.82
N PRO A 930 22.18 0.23 -4.82
CA PRO A 930 23.26 -0.73 -4.68
C PRO A 930 24.19 -0.47 -3.48
N GLU A 931 24.42 0.81 -3.13
CA GLU A 931 25.29 1.21 -2.01
C GLU A 931 24.71 0.82 -0.64
N ARG A 932 23.39 0.56 -0.55
CA ARG A 932 22.66 0.24 0.68
C ARG A 932 22.18 -1.22 0.74
N ALA A 933 22.62 -2.06 -0.20
CA ALA A 933 22.09 -3.40 -0.40
C ALA A 933 22.29 -4.34 0.81
N SER A 934 23.41 -4.24 1.55
CA SER A 934 23.69 -5.10 2.71
C SER A 934 22.68 -4.88 3.83
N GLY A 935 22.50 -3.62 4.25
CA GLY A 935 21.57 -3.28 5.31
C GLY A 935 20.12 -3.51 4.88
N ALA A 936 19.75 -3.13 3.65
CA ALA A 936 18.41 -3.35 3.12
C ALA A 936 18.04 -4.84 3.10
N GLN A 937 18.95 -5.72 2.68
CA GLN A 937 18.72 -7.16 2.68
C GLN A 937 18.45 -7.69 4.08
N LEU A 938 19.23 -7.29 5.09
CA LEU A 938 19.01 -7.68 6.49
C LEU A 938 17.65 -7.20 7.00
N THR A 939 17.30 -5.93 6.75
CA THR A 939 16.02 -5.34 7.17
C THR A 939 14.82 -6.05 6.54
N PHE A 940 14.81 -6.25 5.22
CA PHE A 940 13.69 -6.92 4.55
C PHE A 940 13.60 -8.41 4.89
N GLN A 941 14.74 -9.10 5.06
CA GLN A 941 14.75 -10.49 5.50
C GLN A 941 14.18 -10.63 6.91
N ALA A 942 14.58 -9.75 7.84
CA ALA A 942 14.07 -9.74 9.20
C ALA A 942 12.55 -9.46 9.26
N ILE A 943 12.05 -8.50 8.47
CA ILE A 943 10.61 -8.26 8.34
C ILE A 943 9.91 -9.51 7.82
N ALA A 944 10.46 -10.16 6.79
CA ALA A 944 9.87 -11.37 6.22
C ALA A 944 9.82 -12.53 7.20
N ASP A 945 10.87 -12.72 8.00
CA ASP A 945 10.93 -13.78 9.02
C ASP A 945 9.93 -13.51 10.15
N LEU A 946 9.80 -12.25 10.60
CA LEU A 946 8.79 -11.87 11.61
C LEU A 946 7.36 -12.07 11.09
N MET A 947 7.08 -11.63 9.86
CA MET A 947 5.78 -11.83 9.21
C MET A 947 5.49 -13.32 8.98
N GLY A 948 6.52 -14.15 8.81
CA GLY A 948 6.43 -15.59 8.72
C GLY A 948 5.91 -16.26 10.00
N GLU A 949 6.14 -15.66 11.17
CA GLU A 949 5.67 -16.16 12.47
C GLU A 949 4.22 -15.75 12.81
N ILE A 950 3.63 -14.85 12.02
CA ILE A 950 2.23 -14.46 12.10
C ILE A 950 1.41 -15.36 11.17
N LYS A 951 0.55 -16.17 11.78
CA LYS A 951 -0.23 -17.20 11.13
C LYS A 951 -1.73 -16.93 11.24
N LEU A 952 -2.48 -17.48 10.30
CA LEU A 952 -3.94 -17.56 10.34
C LEU A 952 -4.37 -18.90 10.95
N SER A 953 -5.60 -19.02 11.47
CA SER A 953 -6.02 -20.24 12.19
C SER A 953 -6.03 -21.46 11.27
N ASN A 954 -6.34 -21.26 9.98
CA ASN A 954 -6.29 -22.32 8.96
C ASN A 954 -4.88 -22.86 8.70
N GLU A 955 -3.82 -22.16 9.12
CA GLU A 955 -2.43 -22.62 9.05
C GLU A 955 -2.02 -23.45 10.28
N SER A 956 -2.94 -23.66 11.23
CA SER A 956 -2.72 -24.41 12.47
C SER A 956 -1.51 -23.90 13.26
N PRO A 957 -1.54 -22.64 13.75
CA PRO A 957 -0.42 -22.05 14.49
C PRO A 957 -0.03 -22.89 15.70
N THR A 958 1.27 -23.06 15.91
CA THR A 958 1.77 -23.62 17.16
C THR A 958 1.54 -22.65 18.33
N PRO A 959 1.54 -23.11 19.59
CA PRO A 959 1.33 -22.21 20.75
C PRO A 959 2.30 -21.03 20.83
N ILE A 960 3.51 -21.18 20.26
CA ILE A 960 4.56 -20.16 20.22
C ILE A 960 4.45 -19.19 19.03
N GLN A 961 3.55 -19.45 18.08
CA GLN A 961 3.30 -18.60 16.90
C GLN A 961 2.10 -17.67 17.11
N PHE A 962 2.11 -16.51 16.45
CA PHE A 962 1.03 -15.54 16.60
C PHE A 962 -0.18 -15.95 15.76
N ASN A 963 -1.37 -15.98 16.38
CA ASN A 963 -2.62 -16.15 15.65
C ASN A 963 -3.28 -14.79 15.45
N LEU A 964 -3.23 -14.27 14.23
CA LEU A 964 -3.80 -12.96 13.92
C LEU A 964 -5.33 -12.98 13.89
N GLU A 965 -5.94 -14.09 13.48
CA GLU A 965 -7.37 -14.17 13.24
C GLU A 965 -8.20 -14.00 14.52
N ALA A 966 -7.72 -14.53 15.65
CA ALA A 966 -8.35 -14.33 16.96
C ALA A 966 -8.39 -12.84 17.34
N TYR A 967 -7.26 -12.14 17.18
CA TYR A 967 -7.16 -10.70 17.47
C TYR A 967 -8.02 -9.86 16.51
N LEU A 968 -8.09 -10.22 15.23
CA LEU A 968 -8.98 -9.56 14.27
C LEU A 968 -10.47 -9.79 14.64
N GLY A 969 -10.80 -10.96 15.19
CA GLY A 969 -12.11 -11.25 15.77
C GLY A 969 -12.45 -10.35 16.95
N GLU A 970 -11.50 -10.11 17.86
CA GLU A 970 -11.67 -9.17 18.98
C GLU A 970 -11.86 -7.73 18.50
N ILE A 971 -11.11 -7.28 17.48
CA ILE A 971 -11.30 -5.96 16.85
C ILE A 971 -12.69 -5.84 16.25
N ARG A 972 -13.17 -6.90 15.58
CA ARG A 972 -14.54 -6.93 15.05
C ARG A 972 -15.56 -6.80 16.18
N ASP A 973 -15.41 -7.58 17.26
CA ASP A 973 -16.36 -7.57 18.38
C ASP A 973 -16.35 -6.22 19.10
N MET A 974 -15.16 -5.61 19.24
CA MET A 974 -15.02 -4.24 19.73
C MET A 974 -15.75 -3.25 18.80
N ALA A 975 -15.54 -3.31 17.48
CA ALA A 975 -16.23 -2.41 16.55
C ALA A 975 -17.76 -2.60 16.58
N ALA A 976 -18.23 -3.85 16.66
CA ALA A 976 -19.65 -4.19 16.73
C ALA A 976 -20.35 -3.66 18.00
N ALA A 977 -19.62 -3.46 19.10
CA ALA A 977 -20.17 -2.93 20.35
C ALA A 977 -20.43 -1.40 20.31
N PHE A 978 -19.89 -0.68 19.31
CA PHE A 978 -20.05 0.76 19.13
C PHE A 978 -20.99 1.01 17.94
N PRO A 979 -22.34 1.07 18.13
CA PRO A 979 -22.96 2.04 19.04
C PRO A 979 -24.05 1.48 19.98
N ASP A 980 -24.31 0.17 20.04
CA ASP A 980 -25.36 -0.40 20.92
C ASP A 980 -25.16 -0.08 22.43
N SER A 981 -23.90 0.20 22.81
CA SER A 981 -23.53 0.62 24.17
C SER A 981 -23.44 2.14 24.37
N ARG A 982 -23.61 2.96 23.32
CA ARG A 982 -23.33 4.41 23.34
C ARG A 982 -24.38 5.26 22.64
N VAL A 983 -24.47 6.53 23.02
CA VAL A 983 -25.45 7.46 22.42
C VAL A 983 -25.18 7.66 20.92
N ALA A 984 -26.25 7.69 20.10
CA ALA A 984 -26.16 7.88 18.64
C ALA A 984 -25.48 9.19 18.20
N ASN A 985 -25.41 10.18 19.10
CA ASN A 985 -24.68 11.42 18.87
C ASN A 985 -23.18 11.23 19.11
N ILE A 986 -22.37 11.30 18.05
CA ILE A 986 -20.90 11.16 18.12
C ILE A 986 -20.20 12.26 18.95
N TYR A 987 -20.90 13.34 19.29
CA TYR A 987 -20.40 14.41 20.15
C TYR A 987 -20.71 14.20 21.63
N ASP A 988 -21.37 13.09 21.99
CA ASP A 988 -21.60 12.72 23.39
C ASP A 988 -20.27 12.37 24.10
N PRO A 989 -20.08 12.74 25.39
CA PRO A 989 -18.87 12.44 26.15
C PRO A 989 -18.45 10.96 26.16
N GLU A 990 -19.38 10.02 25.99
CA GLU A 990 -19.03 8.60 25.89
C GLU A 990 -18.04 8.33 24.73
N TRP A 991 -18.14 9.08 23.63
CA TRP A 991 -17.26 8.99 22.47
C TRP A 991 -15.88 9.62 22.67
N ASP A 992 -15.66 10.37 23.75
CA ASP A 992 -14.40 11.10 23.97
C ASP A 992 -13.20 10.19 24.10
N ARG A 993 -13.38 8.94 24.57
CA ARG A 993 -12.31 7.93 24.58
C ARG A 993 -11.67 7.74 23.20
N LEU A 994 -12.49 7.65 22.14
CA LEU A 994 -12.02 7.50 20.75
C LEU A 994 -11.39 8.80 20.23
N GLY A 995 -11.98 9.96 20.54
CA GLY A 995 -11.40 11.26 20.19
C GLY A 995 -10.02 11.49 20.83
N ASN A 996 -9.87 11.08 22.09
CA ASN A 996 -8.61 11.18 22.83
C ASN A 996 -7.47 10.40 22.16
N TRP A 997 -7.75 9.30 21.45
CA TRP A 997 -6.72 8.59 20.68
C TRP A 997 -6.20 9.42 19.50
N ALA A 998 -7.07 10.06 18.72
CA ALA A 998 -6.65 10.98 17.64
C ALA A 998 -5.79 12.13 18.19
N VAL A 999 -6.20 12.71 19.32
CA VAL A 999 -5.46 13.78 20.00
C VAL A 999 -4.09 13.30 20.46
N ARG A 1000 -3.99 12.11 21.07
CA ARG A 1000 -2.71 11.55 21.53
C ARG A 1000 -1.76 11.26 20.39
N ILE A 1001 -2.24 10.65 19.30
CA ILE A 1001 -1.42 10.37 18.11
C ILE A 1001 -0.89 11.68 17.52
N ARG A 1002 -1.75 12.71 17.40
CA ARG A 1002 -1.34 14.06 17.01
C ARG A 1002 -0.28 14.61 17.95
N ASP A 1003 -0.57 14.66 19.24
CA ASP A 1003 0.25 15.39 20.21
C ASP A 1003 1.60 14.72 20.47
N TYR A 1004 1.72 13.40 20.35
CA TYR A 1004 2.99 12.69 20.55
C TYR A 1004 3.85 12.60 19.28
N PHE A 1005 3.24 12.61 18.09
CA PHE A 1005 4.00 12.44 16.85
C PHE A 1005 4.08 13.69 15.98
N ASP A 1006 3.31 14.75 16.23
CA ASP A 1006 3.50 16.03 15.53
C ASP A 1006 4.73 16.75 16.13
N PRO A 1007 5.77 17.07 15.35
CA PRO A 1007 6.93 17.82 15.84
C PRO A 1007 6.60 19.22 16.39
N ASP A 1008 5.49 19.82 15.95
CA ASP A 1008 5.05 21.13 16.43
C ASP A 1008 4.29 21.06 17.76
N SER A 1009 3.89 19.86 18.19
CA SER A 1009 3.24 19.66 19.48
C SER A 1009 4.22 19.85 20.62
N VAL A 1010 3.75 20.48 21.69
CA VAL A 1010 4.53 20.66 22.91
C VAL A 1010 4.83 19.32 23.60
N TYR A 1011 3.98 18.31 23.39
CA TYR A 1011 4.11 16.96 23.95
C TYR A 1011 4.83 15.98 23.02
N SER A 1012 5.44 16.46 21.93
CA SER A 1012 6.03 15.61 20.91
C SER A 1012 7.16 14.74 21.45
N LEU A 1013 7.13 13.45 21.10
CA LEU A 1013 8.21 12.49 21.33
C LEU A 1013 9.23 12.48 20.18
N ILE A 1014 8.96 13.19 19.08
CA ILE A 1014 9.84 13.24 17.91
C ILE A 1014 11.28 13.67 18.27
N PRO A 1015 11.52 14.73 19.06
CA PRO A 1015 12.88 15.12 19.44
C PRO A 1015 13.60 14.03 20.26
N THR A 1016 12.86 13.33 21.12
CA THR A 1016 13.40 12.22 21.93
C THR A 1016 13.78 11.02 21.06
N LEU A 1017 12.92 10.65 20.11
CA LEU A 1017 13.20 9.59 19.13
C LEU A 1017 14.40 9.96 18.25
N GLU A 1018 14.44 11.19 17.75
CA GLU A 1018 15.55 11.69 16.94
C GLU A 1018 16.88 11.65 17.70
N PHE A 1019 16.89 12.14 18.95
CA PHE A 1019 18.07 12.08 19.80
C PHE A 1019 18.50 10.63 20.09
N SER A 1020 17.54 9.74 20.36
CA SER A 1020 17.82 8.32 20.60
C SER A 1020 18.49 7.67 19.40
N MET A 1021 17.98 7.93 18.19
CA MET A 1021 18.58 7.40 16.97
C MET A 1021 19.97 8.02 16.72
N ASP A 1022 20.15 9.32 16.93
CA ASP A 1022 21.46 9.97 16.82
C ASP A 1022 22.49 9.37 17.80
N MET A 1023 22.05 9.07 19.02
CA MET A 1023 22.90 8.47 20.05
C MET A 1023 23.36 7.06 19.65
N ILE A 1024 22.47 6.25 19.06
CA ILE A 1024 22.78 4.91 18.55
C ILE A 1024 23.70 5.00 17.33
N ILE A 1025 23.45 5.92 16.39
CA ILE A 1025 24.29 6.13 15.19
C ILE A 1025 25.69 6.60 15.58
N ASP A 1026 25.81 7.46 16.58
CA ASP A 1026 27.11 7.93 17.08
C ASP A 1026 27.86 6.86 17.90
N ASN A 1027 27.17 5.85 18.44
CA ASN A 1027 27.72 4.75 19.24
C ASN A 1027 27.20 3.40 18.75
N ILE A 1028 27.62 2.99 17.55
CA ILE A 1028 27.08 1.80 16.88
C ILE A 1028 27.36 0.53 17.72
N PRO A 1029 26.31 -0.21 18.15
CA PRO A 1029 26.50 -1.48 18.86
C PRO A 1029 27.01 -2.57 17.92
N THR A 1030 27.83 -3.47 18.45
CA THR A 1030 28.28 -4.69 17.74
C THR A 1030 27.16 -5.74 17.65
N ASN A 1031 27.24 -6.70 16.73
CA ASN A 1031 26.24 -7.77 16.59
C ASN A 1031 26.03 -8.60 17.88
N ALA A 1032 27.11 -8.82 18.65
CA ALA A 1032 27.03 -9.48 19.96
C ALA A 1032 26.24 -8.63 20.96
N GLN A 1033 26.45 -7.31 20.95
CA GLN A 1033 25.70 -6.36 21.79
C GLN A 1033 24.24 -6.29 21.37
N LEU A 1034 23.92 -6.25 20.07
CA LEU A 1034 22.52 -6.27 19.60
C LEU A 1034 21.76 -7.51 20.08
N THR A 1035 22.39 -8.69 19.99
CA THR A 1035 21.78 -9.92 20.52
C THR A 1035 21.57 -9.83 22.03
N ALA A 1036 22.54 -9.26 22.75
CA ALA A 1036 22.43 -9.02 24.18
C ALA A 1036 21.34 -7.98 24.54
N ILE A 1037 21.06 -6.97 23.70
CA ILE A 1037 19.93 -6.04 23.89
C ILE A 1037 18.61 -6.82 23.89
N VAL A 1038 18.42 -7.69 22.89
CA VAL A 1038 17.21 -8.52 22.77
C VAL A 1038 17.09 -9.49 23.96
N ASP A 1039 18.19 -10.13 24.36
CA ASP A 1039 18.21 -10.99 25.55
C ASP A 1039 17.88 -10.23 26.85
N LEU A 1040 18.37 -9.00 27.00
CA LEU A 1040 18.06 -8.14 28.13
C LEU A 1040 16.58 -7.76 28.16
N LEU A 1041 16.01 -7.37 27.02
CA LEU A 1041 14.58 -7.07 26.90
C LEU A 1041 13.71 -8.29 27.26
N GLY A 1042 14.09 -9.48 26.80
CA GLY A 1042 13.41 -10.73 27.17
C GLY A 1042 13.51 -11.04 28.66
N GLY A 1043 14.63 -10.71 29.30
CA GLY A 1043 14.80 -10.84 30.75
C GLY A 1043 13.86 -9.95 31.58
N LEU A 1044 13.27 -8.89 31.01
CA LEU A 1044 12.38 -7.99 31.75
C LEU A 1044 11.00 -8.59 32.04
N THR A 1045 10.49 -9.45 31.15
CA THR A 1045 9.12 -10.02 31.26
C THR A 1045 9.05 -11.24 32.17
N ARG A 1046 10.19 -11.87 32.51
CA ARG A 1046 10.25 -13.09 33.31
C ARG A 1046 10.98 -12.91 34.63
N GLY A 1047 10.41 -13.47 35.69
CA GLY A 1047 11.02 -13.50 37.02
C GLY A 1047 12.15 -14.53 37.15
N VAL A 1048 12.72 -14.63 38.36
CA VAL A 1048 13.84 -15.54 38.70
C VAL A 1048 13.46 -17.02 38.54
N SER A 1049 12.17 -17.35 38.62
CA SER A 1049 11.60 -18.68 38.34
C SER A 1049 11.35 -18.96 36.85
N ASN A 1050 11.76 -18.05 35.95
CA ASN A 1050 11.49 -18.09 34.51
C ASN A 1050 9.99 -18.10 34.15
N THR A 1051 9.16 -17.54 35.03
CA THR A 1051 7.72 -17.38 34.85
C THR A 1051 7.39 -15.91 34.65
N GLN A 1052 6.40 -15.61 33.80
CA GLN A 1052 5.89 -14.26 33.60
C GLN A 1052 5.07 -13.81 34.82
N ASP A 1053 5.30 -12.60 35.31
CA ASP A 1053 4.68 -12.07 36.53
C ASP A 1053 4.19 -10.62 36.41
N TYR A 1054 4.16 -10.09 35.18
CA TYR A 1054 3.58 -8.80 34.84
C TYR A 1054 4.13 -7.62 35.64
N LEU A 1055 5.44 -7.63 35.92
CA LEU A 1055 6.09 -6.65 36.79
C LEU A 1055 5.95 -5.22 36.25
N ILE A 1056 6.16 -5.04 34.93
CA ILE A 1056 6.04 -3.74 34.26
C ILE A 1056 4.60 -3.25 34.34
N THR A 1057 3.65 -4.14 34.01
CA THR A 1057 2.22 -3.86 34.08
C THR A 1057 1.80 -3.40 35.47
N ASN A 1058 2.24 -4.09 36.53
CA ASN A 1058 1.89 -3.74 37.90
C ASN A 1058 2.54 -2.41 38.35
N LEU A 1059 3.75 -2.11 37.88
CA LEU A 1059 4.43 -0.84 38.17
C LEU A 1059 3.70 0.36 37.53
N LEU A 1060 3.15 0.18 36.32
CA LEU A 1060 2.39 1.22 35.63
C LEU A 1060 0.95 1.34 36.15
N SER A 1061 0.22 0.23 36.26
CA SER A 1061 -1.22 0.22 36.57
C SER A 1061 -1.55 0.37 38.06
N VAL A 1062 -0.64 -0.01 38.95
CA VAL A 1062 -0.84 0.07 40.41
C VAL A 1062 0.01 1.18 41.00
N ASP A 1063 1.34 1.01 40.95
CA ASP A 1063 2.24 1.88 41.71
C ASP A 1063 2.23 3.32 41.17
N THR A 1064 2.37 3.48 39.85
CA THR A 1064 2.36 4.82 39.22
C THR A 1064 1.00 5.49 39.38
N ALA A 1065 -0.09 4.71 39.33
CA ALA A 1065 -1.43 5.23 39.51
C ALA A 1065 -1.65 5.74 40.95
N ASP A 1066 -1.16 5.01 41.95
CA ASP A 1066 -1.25 5.41 43.36
C ASP A 1066 -0.38 6.63 43.66
N LEU A 1067 0.84 6.69 43.10
CA LEU A 1067 1.70 7.87 43.17
C LEU A 1067 1.03 9.11 42.54
N ALA A 1068 0.35 8.95 41.40
CA ALA A 1068 -0.38 10.03 40.75
C ALA A 1068 -1.57 10.51 41.60
N GLU A 1069 -2.30 9.60 42.25
CA GLU A 1069 -3.45 9.94 43.10
C GLU A 1069 -3.03 10.73 44.34
N VAL A 1070 -1.98 10.27 45.04
CA VAL A 1070 -1.43 10.97 46.20
C VAL A 1070 -0.84 12.33 45.80
N SER A 1071 -0.29 12.43 44.58
CA SER A 1071 0.28 13.67 44.07
C SER A 1071 -0.75 14.70 43.59
N ALA A 1072 -2.00 14.29 43.34
CA ALA A 1072 -3.00 15.12 42.67
C ALA A 1072 -3.28 16.48 43.35
N PRO A 1073 -3.46 16.59 44.68
CA PRO A 1073 -3.77 17.87 45.34
C PRO A 1073 -2.70 18.96 45.15
N TYR A 1074 -1.48 18.54 44.81
CA TYR A 1074 -0.32 19.41 44.58
C TYR A 1074 0.27 19.22 43.17
N GLY A 1075 -0.51 18.69 42.21
CA GLY A 1075 -0.01 18.39 40.86
C GLY A 1075 0.61 19.60 40.16
N ARG A 1076 0.02 20.80 40.32
CA ARG A 1076 0.57 22.06 39.77
C ARG A 1076 1.93 22.39 40.38
N SER A 1077 2.04 22.19 41.67
CA SER A 1077 3.25 22.42 42.46
C SER A 1077 4.37 21.46 42.06
N THR A 1078 4.06 20.19 41.84
CA THR A 1078 4.98 19.18 41.30
C THR A 1078 5.49 19.56 39.92
N VAL A 1079 4.59 19.93 39.00
CA VAL A 1079 4.97 20.33 37.63
C VAL A 1079 5.81 21.62 37.63
N GLY A 1080 5.47 22.59 38.49
CA GLY A 1080 6.21 23.86 38.61
C GLY A 1080 7.65 23.68 39.10
N VAL A 1081 7.85 22.84 40.12
CA VAL A 1081 9.21 22.51 40.61
C VAL A 1081 9.98 21.68 39.60
N LEU A 1082 9.35 20.68 38.95
CA LEU A 1082 10.00 19.92 37.88
C LEU A 1082 10.44 20.82 36.72
N MET A 1083 9.59 21.78 36.30
CA MET A 1083 9.94 22.78 35.27
C MET A 1083 11.19 23.59 35.67
N GLY A 1084 11.30 23.96 36.94
CA GLY A 1084 12.47 24.69 37.46
C GLY A 1084 13.73 23.83 37.49
N ILE A 1085 13.63 22.60 37.99
CA ILE A 1085 14.75 21.65 38.13
C ILE A 1085 15.36 21.26 36.78
N VAL A 1086 14.50 20.97 35.79
CA VAL A 1086 14.95 20.48 34.47
C VAL A 1086 15.34 21.59 33.49
N LYS A 1087 15.21 22.86 33.88
CA LYS A 1087 15.55 23.99 33.02
C LYS A 1087 17.03 23.98 32.67
N THR A 1088 17.30 24.23 31.38
CA THR A 1088 18.67 24.26 30.86
C THR A 1088 19.52 25.29 31.60
N GLY A 1089 20.64 24.85 32.18
CA GLY A 1089 21.56 25.67 32.97
C GLY A 1089 21.28 25.69 34.49
N GLU A 1090 20.23 25.02 34.94
CA GLU A 1090 19.84 24.90 36.34
C GLU A 1090 20.28 23.55 36.96
N PHE A 1091 19.65 23.12 38.07
CA PHE A 1091 20.10 22.01 38.91
C PHE A 1091 20.30 20.70 38.17
N TYR A 1092 19.35 20.25 37.36
CA TYR A 1092 19.50 18.98 36.65
C TYR A 1092 20.62 19.02 35.61
N SER A 1093 20.79 20.16 34.93
CA SER A 1093 21.87 20.34 33.94
C SER A 1093 23.25 20.31 34.61
N TYR A 1094 23.35 20.82 35.84
CA TYR A 1094 24.55 20.75 36.67
C TYR A 1094 24.88 19.30 37.07
N LEU A 1095 23.88 18.56 37.57
CA LEU A 1095 24.06 17.14 37.93
C LEU A 1095 24.51 16.31 36.71
N GLU A 1096 23.91 16.53 35.54
CA GLU A 1096 24.27 15.79 34.32
C GLU A 1096 25.71 16.08 33.84
N ALA A 1097 26.19 17.31 34.01
CA ALA A 1097 27.54 17.70 33.57
C ALA A 1097 28.64 17.21 34.54
N ASP A 1098 28.36 17.32 35.84
CA ASP A 1098 29.38 17.27 36.89
C ASP A 1098 29.29 16.01 37.77
N MET A 1099 28.13 15.32 37.86
CA MET A 1099 28.01 14.08 38.63
C MET A 1099 28.67 12.90 37.88
N ARG A 1100 29.93 12.61 38.22
CA ARG A 1100 30.73 11.55 37.59
C ARG A 1100 31.23 10.55 38.62
N SER A 1101 31.05 9.27 38.33
CA SER A 1101 31.61 8.18 39.15
C SER A 1101 32.69 7.43 38.36
N SER A 1102 33.85 7.19 38.98
CA SER A 1102 34.94 6.39 38.41
C SER A 1102 34.66 4.88 38.43
N TYR A 1103 33.57 4.45 39.07
CA TYR A 1103 33.17 3.05 39.13
C TYR A 1103 32.41 2.63 37.87
N SER A 1104 32.50 1.34 37.55
CA SER A 1104 31.74 0.76 36.45
C SER A 1104 30.24 0.78 36.71
N LEU A 1105 29.44 0.80 35.65
CA LEU A 1105 27.99 0.74 35.67
C LEU A 1105 27.49 -0.49 36.44
N LYS A 1106 28.16 -1.64 36.31
CA LYS A 1106 27.85 -2.85 37.07
C LYS A 1106 27.99 -2.64 38.58
N SER A 1107 29.03 -1.92 39.01
CA SER A 1107 29.22 -1.56 40.42
C SER A 1107 28.12 -0.64 40.92
N ILE A 1108 27.73 0.35 40.10
CA ILE A 1108 26.63 1.29 40.39
C ILE A 1108 25.30 0.53 40.53
N PHE A 1109 24.99 -0.38 39.60
CA PHE A 1109 23.79 -1.23 39.66
C PHE A 1109 23.77 -2.08 40.93
N LYS A 1110 24.91 -2.69 41.27
CA LYS A 1110 25.02 -3.55 42.45
C LYS A 1110 24.80 -2.78 43.76
N ASP A 1111 25.40 -1.61 43.90
CA ASP A 1111 25.22 -0.78 45.10
C ASP A 1111 23.82 -0.18 45.15
N ALA A 1112 23.24 0.23 44.02
CA ALA A 1112 21.85 0.71 43.95
C ALA A 1112 20.87 -0.38 44.36
N LYS A 1113 21.05 -1.61 43.89
CA LYS A 1113 20.22 -2.75 44.31
C LYS A 1113 20.30 -2.99 45.80
N LYS A 1114 21.50 -2.98 46.39
CA LYS A 1114 21.69 -3.16 47.84
C LYS A 1114 21.05 -2.02 48.63
N LEU A 1115 21.10 -0.80 48.13
CA LEU A 1115 20.45 0.35 48.76
C LEU A 1115 18.92 0.17 48.76
N LEU A 1116 18.32 -0.21 47.64
CA LEU A 1116 16.88 -0.37 47.52
C LEU A 1116 16.29 -1.43 48.47
N VAL A 1117 17.04 -2.48 48.83
CA VAL A 1117 16.59 -3.52 49.79
C VAL A 1117 17.16 -3.34 51.19
N SER A 1118 17.85 -2.23 51.45
CA SER A 1118 18.43 -1.96 52.76
C SER A 1118 17.33 -1.77 53.81
N ASP A 1119 17.65 -2.14 55.05
CA ASP A 1119 16.74 -1.98 56.18
C ASP A 1119 16.32 -0.51 56.37
N MET A 1120 17.18 0.46 56.03
CA MET A 1120 16.87 1.90 56.13
C MET A 1120 15.74 2.35 55.17
N ILE A 1121 15.60 1.72 54.00
CA ILE A 1121 14.55 2.05 53.02
C ILE A 1121 13.31 1.19 53.28
N GLN A 1122 13.49 -0.11 53.54
CA GLN A 1122 12.40 -1.08 53.57
C GLN A 1122 11.73 -1.23 54.95
N THR A 1123 12.33 -0.71 56.02
CA THR A 1123 11.69 -0.73 57.34
C THR A 1123 10.37 0.04 57.34
N GLN A 1124 9.35 -0.61 57.91
CA GLN A 1124 8.01 -0.04 58.11
C GLN A 1124 7.90 0.74 59.42
N ARG A 1125 8.96 0.79 60.23
CA ARG A 1125 8.97 1.53 61.49
C ARG A 1125 8.96 3.04 61.21
N GLU A 1126 8.10 3.77 61.90
CA GLU A 1126 7.97 5.23 61.84
C GLU A 1126 8.91 5.89 62.86
N ASP A 1127 10.20 5.58 62.77
CA ASP A 1127 11.24 6.10 63.65
C ASP A 1127 12.50 6.49 62.86
N GLU A 1128 13.54 6.96 63.56
CA GLU A 1128 14.82 7.40 63.00
C GLU A 1128 15.56 6.29 62.21
N SER A 1129 15.14 5.02 62.32
CA SER A 1129 15.70 3.93 61.53
C SER A 1129 15.20 3.90 60.08
N SER A 1130 14.10 4.59 59.78
CA SER A 1130 13.55 4.69 58.42
C SER A 1130 13.98 6.00 57.74
N LEU A 1131 14.75 5.87 56.65
CA LEU A 1131 15.14 6.99 55.81
C LEU A 1131 13.92 7.64 55.15
N ILE A 1132 12.98 6.82 54.65
CA ILE A 1132 11.75 7.29 53.99
C ILE A 1132 10.91 8.12 54.96
N TYR A 1133 10.66 7.61 56.17
CA TYR A 1133 9.88 8.32 57.18
C TYR A 1133 10.56 9.62 57.61
N THR A 1134 11.86 9.56 57.93
CA THR A 1134 12.64 10.73 58.36
C THR A 1134 12.68 11.82 57.28
N ALA A 1135 12.92 11.44 56.01
CA ALA A 1135 12.90 12.37 54.88
C ALA A 1135 11.50 12.96 54.66
N GLY A 1136 10.44 12.16 54.82
CA GLY A 1136 9.06 12.62 54.70
C GLY A 1136 8.67 13.66 55.76
N VAL A 1137 8.97 13.40 57.04
CA VAL A 1137 8.72 14.34 58.16
C VAL A 1137 9.47 15.65 57.92
N LEU A 1138 10.73 15.54 57.48
CA LEU A 1138 11.58 16.70 57.20
C LEU A 1138 11.02 17.58 56.06
N MET A 1139 10.57 16.97 54.96
CA MET A 1139 9.92 17.71 53.87
C MET A 1139 8.67 18.47 54.36
N GLY A 1140 7.90 17.88 55.29
CA GLY A 1140 6.78 18.55 55.96
C GLY A 1140 7.21 19.77 56.80
N ILE A 1141 8.29 19.64 57.59
CA ILE A 1141 8.84 20.75 58.38
C ILE A 1141 9.31 21.90 57.46
N PHE A 1142 9.96 21.59 56.33
CA PHE A 1142 10.37 22.60 55.36
C PHE A 1142 9.19 23.27 54.67
N ALA A 1143 8.13 22.52 54.35
CA ALA A 1143 6.92 23.12 53.81
C ALA A 1143 6.31 24.14 54.78
N ASP A 1144 6.28 23.84 56.08
CA ASP A 1144 5.79 24.77 57.10
C ASP A 1144 6.65 26.02 57.19
N LEU A 1145 7.98 25.87 57.21
CA LEU A 1145 8.95 26.97 57.20
C LEU A 1145 8.79 27.85 55.96
N ALA A 1146 8.73 27.24 54.77
CA ALA A 1146 8.55 27.95 53.51
C ALA A 1146 7.17 28.63 53.41
N SER A 1147 6.13 28.11 54.08
CA SER A 1147 4.79 28.71 54.06
C SER A 1147 4.61 29.89 55.01
N THR A 1148 5.26 29.84 56.19
CA THR A 1148 5.06 30.82 57.27
C THR A 1148 6.17 31.86 57.36
N GLY A 1149 7.31 31.61 56.72
CA GLY A 1149 8.52 32.45 56.81
C GLY A 1149 9.19 32.44 58.19
N LYS A 1150 8.51 31.90 59.22
CA LYS A 1150 8.95 31.81 60.63
C LYS A 1150 8.29 30.60 61.30
N LYS A 1151 9.09 29.62 61.71
CA LYS A 1151 8.68 28.57 62.66
C LYS A 1151 9.61 28.63 63.86
N GLN A 1152 9.03 28.72 65.07
CA GLN A 1152 9.81 28.60 66.30
C GLN A 1152 10.11 27.13 66.55
N PHE A 1153 11.39 26.78 66.58
CA PHE A 1153 11.85 25.49 67.06
C PHE A 1153 11.72 25.44 68.59
N PRO A 1154 11.76 24.24 69.22
CA PRO A 1154 11.58 24.06 70.66
C PRO A 1154 12.48 24.95 71.55
N ASP A 1155 13.60 25.46 71.00
CA ASP A 1155 14.56 26.33 71.69
C ASP A 1155 14.36 27.84 71.44
N GLY A 1156 13.24 28.27 70.83
CA GLY A 1156 12.92 29.69 70.63
C GLY A 1156 13.64 30.37 69.46
N PHE A 1157 14.39 29.63 68.64
CA PHE A 1157 15.03 30.15 67.42
C PHE A 1157 13.99 30.48 66.34
N VAL A 1158 14.11 31.67 65.74
CA VAL A 1158 13.19 32.17 64.69
C VAL A 1158 13.91 32.13 63.34
N PHE A 1159 13.31 31.46 62.37
CA PHE A 1159 13.78 31.38 60.98
C PHE A 1159 13.57 32.71 60.22
N TYR A 1160 14.45 33.01 59.26
CA TYR A 1160 14.34 34.15 58.34
C TYR A 1160 14.34 33.66 56.88
N ASP A 1161 13.64 34.37 55.98
CA ASP A 1161 13.26 33.89 54.65
C ASP A 1161 13.70 34.88 53.55
N ARG A 1162 14.31 34.37 52.48
CA ARG A 1162 14.88 35.17 51.38
C ARG A 1162 13.84 35.69 50.37
N PHE A 1163 12.54 35.47 50.60
CA PHE A 1163 11.49 36.03 49.74
C PHE A 1163 11.32 37.56 49.86
N ASN A 1164 11.98 38.21 50.84
CA ASN A 1164 12.08 39.67 50.93
C ASN A 1164 13.44 40.15 50.34
N GLU A 1165 13.42 41.17 49.48
CA GLU A 1165 14.61 41.73 48.79
C GLU A 1165 15.70 42.25 49.75
N ASP A 1166 15.39 42.49 51.02
CA ASP A 1166 16.28 43.13 52.00
C ASP A 1166 17.00 42.15 52.97
N GLU A 1167 16.80 40.83 52.85
CA GLU A 1167 17.35 39.85 53.81
C GLU A 1167 18.45 38.96 53.18
N ASN A 1168 19.70 39.16 53.62
CA ASN A 1168 20.89 38.49 53.09
C ASN A 1168 21.35 37.35 54.04
N SER A 1169 20.93 36.11 53.78
CA SER A 1169 21.49 34.91 54.44
C SER A 1169 21.24 33.61 53.67
N ASP A 1170 22.28 32.77 53.57
CA ASP A 1170 22.41 31.31 53.35
C ASP A 1170 21.38 30.57 52.45
N THR A 1171 21.89 29.72 51.54
CA THR A 1171 21.10 28.97 50.53
C THR A 1171 20.09 27.99 51.18
N TYR A 1172 19.08 27.50 50.43
CA TYR A 1172 18.12 26.50 50.95
C TYR A 1172 18.79 25.25 51.53
N TRP A 1173 19.94 24.86 51.00
CA TRP A 1173 20.70 23.70 51.48
C TRP A 1173 21.54 23.99 52.72
N ASP A 1174 22.10 25.20 52.84
CA ASP A 1174 22.77 25.63 54.08
C ASP A 1174 21.77 25.65 55.25
N ARG A 1175 20.50 26.01 54.95
CA ARG A 1175 19.37 25.91 55.89
C ARG A 1175 18.98 24.44 56.17
N PHE A 1176 19.08 23.55 55.18
CA PHE A 1176 18.85 22.11 55.33
C PHE A 1176 19.85 21.48 56.29
N VAL A 1177 21.13 21.82 56.12
CA VAL A 1177 22.23 21.41 56.99
C VAL A 1177 22.02 21.95 58.41
N THR A 1178 21.63 23.22 58.57
CA THR A 1178 21.36 23.84 59.89
C THR A 1178 20.23 23.16 60.68
N VAL A 1179 19.21 22.62 60.00
CA VAL A 1179 18.12 21.82 60.63
C VAL A 1179 18.58 20.40 60.93
N PHE A 1180 19.48 19.83 60.12
CA PHE A 1180 20.02 18.49 60.34
C PHE A 1180 21.06 18.41 61.47
N THR A 1181 21.71 19.53 61.78
CA THR A 1181 22.76 19.60 62.81
C THR A 1181 22.27 20.09 64.17
N ARG A 1182 20.95 20.26 64.32
CA ARG A 1182 20.25 20.49 65.58
C ARG A 1182 19.23 19.39 65.80
#